data_AF-A0A6A4BFC2-F1
#
_entry.id   AF-A0A6A4BFC2-F1
#
_cell.length_a   1.000
_cell.length_b   1.000
_cell.length_c   1.000
_cell.angle_alpha   90.00
_cell.angle_beta   90.00
_cell.angle_gamma   90.00
#
_symmetry.space_group_name_H-M   'P 1'
#
loop_
_entity.id
_entity.type
_entity.pdbx_description
1 polymer ?
#
loop_
_entity_poly.entity_id
_entity_poly.type
_entity_poly.pdbx_seq_one_letter_code
_entity_poly.pdbx_strand_id
1 'polypeptide(L)'
;DEAKASVAFEAVIDVHSWLQSLEVGDAPADLALDRVYFSMPLLVLTQCANYLNFLETAGVSHESVVKSSATAVGHSQGVVSAVIFSAAKTAEEFAEIGVSVLRYMFWQGLRAQETYDQLLTQYKQDGKKMENAGPMLAVRGLKKEHVLKAIEVAQRRTKTPDLQLSLINASDMMNVTGFPATLTLLKQALEGLFAKPDANQTRIPHSQRKPTGSLSFLPLSAPFHTPLLAEAKPKLVQDVQRVKCAIKGSQLQVPVYATNTEATNLQTVDDVIDELINMQLLQLVDWTATWAKIAEHHSNATHILEFGPDLGVAKLSDKFAEGLGIEVVIATAKHPVMSTSTKYAPHIGLQQFVDAAPTFTPAEATWSKKFGPQVTASGKLYNRFTRALNKPPVMVAGMTPTTSLEGIDLVAAIQNAGFHGELAAGGLSRPSIFEDAVNELVSKIKPGLGIAINMLYLNAKQWGFQFPMVLRMRRSGVPIESITIGAGIPTQERALEIMLQLEAVGIKVVCFKPGSVDGIHAVLEIAAAVPSMTVMLQWTGGRAGGHHSFEDFHQPMEETYGAIRRMSNVLLVVGSGFGNWEDSKQYLTGEWSLARGHLHKMPADGILMGSRVMVAKEAATAPEVKKLLVDTPGIESELEWETSYTGAVGGVVTVTSELGEPIHVVANRCAMLWKEFDDKYFSIPREQVELALRLNKKDIIAGLNADFQKPYFGCKRNVETGEFVAADLEEMSYGDVLTRLVDLMYVEVEGKPQRWAHDTYFSRVSKFITRTEERFRRESSGALFDQSELKSNPRGTVSAFIAKYPVTVSTLLSVPDCDFFLDLCRTGGKPVNFVPTIDTEFKTWFMKDSLWYSEDLDAVPERDEQRVFILQGPVAVRYSTVVDEPVADI
;
A
#
# COMPACT_ATOMS: atom_id res chain seq x y z
N ASP A 1 -63.74 14.33 -3.43
CA ASP A 1 -62.87 15.41 -3.91
C ASP A 1 -61.47 15.38 -3.32
N GLU A 2 -61.29 15.26 -1.98
CA GLU A 2 -59.95 15.09 -1.36
C GLU A 2 -59.16 13.88 -1.90
N ALA A 3 -59.79 12.71 -2.07
CA ALA A 3 -59.13 11.54 -2.64
C ALA A 3 -58.67 11.74 -4.11
N LYS A 4 -59.35 12.60 -4.88
CA LYS A 4 -58.95 12.93 -6.27
C LYS A 4 -57.80 13.94 -6.34
N ALA A 5 -57.50 14.64 -5.24
CA ALA A 5 -56.44 15.65 -5.16
C ALA A 5 -55.12 15.09 -4.58
N SER A 6 -55.09 13.83 -4.13
CA SER A 6 -53.89 13.22 -3.57
C SER A 6 -52.94 12.75 -4.68
N VAL A 7 -51.65 13.03 -4.48
CA VAL A 7 -50.55 12.65 -5.39
C VAL A 7 -50.44 11.13 -5.63
N ALA A 8 -51.00 10.30 -4.73
CA ALA A 8 -51.04 8.86 -4.89
C ALA A 8 -51.95 8.39 -6.05
N PHE A 9 -52.94 9.18 -6.46
CA PHE A 9 -53.95 8.79 -7.46
C PHE A 9 -53.69 9.38 -8.85
N GLU A 10 -52.43 9.72 -9.15
CA GLU A 10 -52.01 10.06 -10.52
C GLU A 10 -52.21 8.89 -11.49
N ALA A 11 -52.30 7.65 -10.98
CA ALA A 11 -52.72 6.46 -11.72
C ALA A 11 -53.40 5.44 -10.80
N VAL A 12 -54.12 4.48 -11.40
CA VAL A 12 -54.66 3.32 -10.68
C VAL A 12 -53.51 2.38 -10.31
N ILE A 13 -53.39 2.05 -9.02
CA ILE A 13 -52.41 1.06 -8.53
C ILE A 13 -52.95 -0.35 -8.78
N ASP A 14 -52.68 -0.88 -9.96
CA ASP A 14 -52.99 -2.26 -10.33
C ASP A 14 -51.70 -3.02 -10.65
N VAL A 15 -51.06 -3.52 -9.59
CA VAL A 15 -49.79 -4.25 -9.70
C VAL A 15 -49.94 -5.50 -10.57
N HIS A 16 -51.11 -6.14 -10.57
CA HIS A 16 -51.35 -7.32 -11.41
C HIS A 16 -51.33 -6.97 -12.89
N SER A 17 -52.03 -5.89 -13.28
CA SER A 17 -51.99 -5.38 -14.65
C SER A 17 -50.58 -4.91 -15.05
N TRP A 18 -49.83 -4.30 -14.14
CA TRP A 18 -48.46 -3.88 -14.40
C TRP A 18 -47.53 -5.07 -14.66
N LEU A 19 -47.64 -6.14 -13.87
CA LEU A 19 -46.86 -7.37 -14.06
C LEU A 19 -47.21 -8.05 -15.38
N GLN A 20 -48.50 -8.14 -15.74
CA GLN A 20 -48.94 -8.69 -17.03
C GLN A 20 -48.39 -7.89 -18.23
N SER A 21 -48.38 -6.57 -18.13
CA SER A 21 -47.79 -5.69 -19.16
C SER A 21 -46.29 -5.96 -19.31
N LEU A 22 -45.57 -6.09 -18.19
CA LEU A 22 -44.13 -6.38 -18.20
C LEU A 22 -43.79 -7.74 -18.81
N GLU A 23 -44.64 -8.76 -18.63
CA GLU A 23 -44.45 -10.09 -19.24
C GLU A 23 -44.49 -10.07 -20.77
N VAL A 24 -45.24 -9.14 -21.37
CA VAL A 24 -45.32 -8.96 -22.83
C VAL A 24 -44.37 -7.88 -23.37
N GLY A 25 -43.50 -7.33 -22.51
CA GLY A 25 -42.47 -6.36 -22.88
C GLY A 25 -42.93 -4.89 -22.85
N ASP A 26 -44.13 -4.62 -22.37
CA ASP A 26 -44.66 -3.27 -22.22
C ASP A 26 -44.33 -2.73 -20.81
N ALA A 27 -43.53 -1.67 -20.74
CA ALA A 27 -43.37 -0.94 -19.49
C ALA A 27 -44.68 -0.20 -19.18
N PRO A 28 -45.14 -0.14 -17.90
CA PRO A 28 -46.25 0.72 -17.53
C PRO A 28 -45.96 2.16 -17.97
N ALA A 29 -46.68 2.65 -18.97
CA ALA A 29 -46.39 3.95 -19.59
C ALA A 29 -46.52 5.10 -18.57
N ASP A 30 -45.57 6.03 -18.60
CA ASP A 30 -45.58 7.32 -17.89
C ASP A 30 -45.64 7.29 -16.34
N LEU A 31 -45.32 6.17 -15.69
CA LEU A 31 -45.24 6.08 -14.23
C LEU A 31 -43.82 6.31 -13.69
N ALA A 32 -43.68 7.30 -12.82
CA ALA A 32 -42.48 7.50 -12.00
C ALA A 32 -42.49 6.51 -10.81
N LEU A 33 -42.07 5.27 -11.05
CA LEU A 33 -42.06 4.18 -10.06
C LEU A 33 -41.10 4.41 -8.88
N ASP A 34 -40.17 5.36 -9.00
CA ASP A 34 -39.26 5.79 -7.93
C ASP A 34 -39.98 6.63 -6.86
N ARG A 35 -41.23 7.05 -7.11
CA ARG A 35 -42.02 7.77 -6.12
C ARG A 35 -42.33 6.89 -4.92
N VAL A 36 -42.08 7.42 -3.73
CA VAL A 36 -42.04 6.64 -2.47
C VAL A 36 -43.36 5.96 -2.11
N TYR A 37 -44.50 6.50 -2.53
CA TYR A 37 -45.81 5.87 -2.32
C TYR A 37 -46.07 4.66 -3.25
N PHE A 38 -45.32 4.52 -4.35
CA PHE A 38 -45.25 3.28 -5.14
C PHE A 38 -44.08 2.40 -4.66
N SER A 39 -42.87 2.95 -4.58
CA SER A 39 -41.67 2.16 -4.35
C SER A 39 -41.59 1.54 -2.95
N MET A 40 -41.98 2.25 -1.88
CA MET A 40 -41.89 1.71 -0.52
C MET A 40 -42.68 0.40 -0.32
N PRO A 41 -44.00 0.34 -0.59
CA PRO A 41 -44.74 -0.91 -0.45
C PRO A 41 -44.27 -1.97 -1.45
N LEU A 42 -43.94 -1.62 -2.69
CA LEU A 42 -43.51 -2.60 -3.70
C LEU A 42 -42.15 -3.25 -3.36
N LEU A 43 -41.24 -2.52 -2.73
CA LEU A 43 -39.96 -3.06 -2.29
C LEU A 43 -40.14 -4.06 -1.13
N VAL A 44 -41.01 -3.78 -0.16
CA VAL A 44 -41.35 -4.75 0.90
C VAL A 44 -42.04 -5.97 0.31
N LEU A 45 -42.96 -5.78 -0.63
CA LEU A 45 -43.64 -6.87 -1.33
C LEU A 45 -42.63 -7.76 -2.06
N THR A 46 -41.67 -7.15 -2.76
CA THR A 46 -40.59 -7.86 -3.47
C THR A 46 -39.74 -8.69 -2.51
N GLN A 47 -39.34 -8.12 -1.37
CA GLN A 47 -38.56 -8.83 -0.36
C GLN A 47 -39.33 -10.01 0.25
N CYS A 48 -40.62 -9.82 0.55
CA CYS A 48 -41.49 -10.88 1.05
C CYS A 48 -41.69 -11.98 0.00
N ALA A 49 -41.89 -11.62 -1.27
CA ALA A 49 -42.02 -12.57 -2.37
C ALA A 49 -40.72 -13.37 -2.58
N ASN A 50 -39.55 -12.72 -2.52
CA ASN A 50 -38.26 -13.40 -2.57
C ASN A 50 -38.10 -14.42 -1.43
N TYR A 51 -38.47 -14.05 -0.21
CA TYR A 51 -38.42 -14.98 0.93
C TYR A 51 -39.35 -16.18 0.75
N LEU A 52 -40.60 -15.96 0.32
CA LEU A 52 -41.54 -17.05 0.07
C LEU A 52 -41.06 -17.97 -1.06
N ASN A 53 -40.51 -17.41 -2.13
CA ASN A 53 -39.89 -18.18 -3.21
C ASN A 53 -38.68 -18.99 -2.71
N PHE A 54 -37.86 -18.43 -1.81
CA PHE A 54 -36.77 -19.16 -1.17
C PHE A 54 -37.28 -20.37 -0.38
N LEU A 55 -38.36 -20.22 0.41
CA LEU A 55 -38.95 -21.34 1.15
C LEU A 55 -39.35 -22.49 0.22
N GLU A 56 -40.02 -22.16 -0.90
CA GLU A 56 -40.43 -23.14 -1.91
C GLU A 56 -39.22 -23.79 -2.59
N THR A 57 -38.25 -22.98 -3.04
CA THR A 57 -37.07 -23.44 -3.79
C THR A 57 -36.14 -24.30 -2.93
N ALA A 58 -35.95 -23.93 -1.67
CA ALA A 58 -35.11 -24.67 -0.73
C ALA A 58 -35.86 -25.84 -0.06
N GLY A 59 -37.19 -25.95 -0.26
CA GLY A 59 -38.01 -27.00 0.34
C GLY A 59 -38.07 -26.93 1.87
N VAL A 60 -38.08 -25.73 2.45
CA VAL A 60 -38.05 -25.49 3.90
C VAL A 60 -39.29 -24.73 4.37
N SER A 61 -39.67 -24.92 5.62
CA SER A 61 -40.75 -24.16 6.24
C SER A 61 -40.22 -22.90 6.93
N HIS A 62 -41.10 -21.90 7.12
CA HIS A 62 -40.76 -20.66 7.80
C HIS A 62 -40.23 -20.92 9.23
N GLU A 63 -40.90 -21.80 9.98
CA GLU A 63 -40.54 -22.23 11.33
C GLU A 63 -39.10 -22.75 11.40
N SER A 64 -38.72 -23.57 10.42
CA SER A 64 -37.39 -24.18 10.33
C SER A 64 -36.33 -23.12 10.08
N VAL A 65 -36.61 -22.15 9.21
CA VAL A 65 -35.69 -21.05 8.91
C VAL A 65 -35.51 -20.15 10.13
N VAL A 66 -36.60 -19.73 10.78
CA VAL A 66 -36.54 -18.90 11.99
C VAL A 66 -35.76 -19.59 13.10
N LYS A 67 -36.03 -20.88 13.35
CA LYS A 67 -35.31 -21.67 14.37
C LYS A 67 -33.81 -21.78 14.11
N SER A 68 -33.40 -21.72 12.85
CA SER A 68 -31.99 -21.81 12.41
C SER A 68 -31.33 -20.44 12.25
N SER A 69 -32.08 -19.34 12.47
CA SER A 69 -31.60 -17.98 12.27
C SER A 69 -31.10 -17.38 13.59
N ALA A 70 -29.91 -16.80 13.58
CA ALA A 70 -29.37 -16.12 14.75
C ALA A 70 -29.98 -14.73 14.96
N THR A 71 -30.28 -14.02 13.86
CA THR A 71 -30.85 -12.66 13.85
C THR A 71 -31.41 -12.35 12.47
N ALA A 72 -32.22 -11.29 12.36
CA ALA A 72 -32.60 -10.67 11.11
C ALA A 72 -32.28 -9.18 11.14
N VAL A 73 -31.77 -8.63 10.04
CA VAL A 73 -31.42 -7.22 9.91
C VAL A 73 -31.89 -6.70 8.57
N GLY A 74 -32.06 -5.38 8.46
CA GLY A 74 -32.40 -4.76 7.19
C GLY A 74 -31.96 -3.31 7.13
N HIS A 75 -31.40 -2.91 5.98
CA HIS A 75 -30.91 -1.56 5.76
C HIS A 75 -32.07 -0.61 5.45
N SER A 76 -32.11 0.55 6.12
CA SER A 76 -33.19 1.53 5.98
C SER A 76 -34.56 0.84 6.09
N GLN A 77 -35.42 0.90 5.07
CA GLN A 77 -36.72 0.24 5.08
C GLN A 77 -36.69 -1.28 5.09
N GLY A 78 -35.56 -1.92 4.75
CA GLY A 78 -35.43 -3.37 4.78
C GLY A 78 -35.66 -3.98 6.17
N VAL A 79 -35.49 -3.17 7.24
CA VAL A 79 -35.78 -3.59 8.61
C VAL A 79 -37.25 -4.00 8.80
N VAL A 80 -38.16 -3.45 7.98
CA VAL A 80 -39.58 -3.83 8.00
C VAL A 80 -39.76 -5.29 7.62
N SER A 81 -39.10 -5.74 6.55
CA SER A 81 -39.13 -7.14 6.12
C SER A 81 -38.47 -8.07 7.14
N ALA A 82 -37.42 -7.61 7.83
CA ALA A 82 -36.81 -8.34 8.94
C ALA A 82 -37.77 -8.49 10.14
N VAL A 83 -38.56 -7.45 10.44
CA VAL A 83 -39.62 -7.51 11.45
C VAL A 83 -40.74 -8.46 11.05
N ILE A 84 -41.23 -8.42 9.80
CA ILE A 84 -42.24 -9.37 9.30
C ILE A 84 -41.73 -10.81 9.44
N PHE A 85 -40.49 -11.07 9.01
CA PHE A 85 -39.85 -12.37 9.14
C PHE A 85 -39.79 -12.85 10.59
N SER A 86 -39.38 -11.99 11.51
CA SER A 86 -39.25 -12.37 12.92
C SER A 86 -40.59 -12.49 13.64
N ALA A 87 -41.60 -11.70 13.26
CA ALA A 87 -42.91 -11.70 13.93
C ALA A 87 -43.80 -12.90 13.56
N ALA A 88 -43.71 -13.37 12.32
CA ALA A 88 -44.51 -14.49 11.83
C ALA A 88 -44.07 -15.82 12.44
N LYS A 89 -44.99 -16.76 12.66
CA LYS A 89 -44.66 -18.14 13.07
C LYS A 89 -44.76 -19.14 11.94
N THR A 90 -45.60 -18.86 10.95
CA THR A 90 -45.88 -19.74 9.80
C THR A 90 -45.72 -18.94 8.51
N ALA A 91 -45.66 -19.61 7.35
CA ALA A 91 -45.61 -18.93 6.07
C ALA A 91 -46.92 -18.16 5.77
N GLU A 92 -48.06 -18.70 6.22
CA GLU A 92 -49.37 -18.06 6.14
C GLU A 92 -49.40 -16.78 6.98
N GLU A 93 -48.96 -16.85 8.24
CA GLU A 93 -48.87 -15.68 9.11
C GLU A 93 -47.88 -14.63 8.57
N PHE A 94 -46.78 -15.07 7.93
CA PHE A 94 -45.85 -14.18 7.24
C PHE A 94 -46.54 -13.40 6.13
N ALA A 95 -47.37 -14.05 5.31
CA ALA A 95 -48.15 -13.38 4.27
C ALA A 95 -49.21 -12.43 4.87
N GLU A 96 -49.92 -12.83 5.93
CA GLU A 96 -50.92 -12.00 6.60
C GLU A 96 -50.32 -10.73 7.23
N ILE A 97 -49.23 -10.89 7.99
CA ILE A 97 -48.48 -9.77 8.57
C ILE A 97 -47.93 -8.90 7.44
N GLY A 98 -47.35 -9.50 6.40
CA GLY A 98 -46.85 -8.80 5.23
C GLY A 98 -47.91 -7.92 4.58
N VAL A 99 -49.12 -8.42 4.34
CA VAL A 99 -50.24 -7.63 3.80
C VAL A 99 -50.65 -6.49 4.74
N SER A 100 -50.71 -6.75 6.04
CA SER A 100 -51.01 -5.70 7.04
C SER A 100 -49.97 -4.59 7.03
N VAL A 101 -48.69 -4.97 6.96
CA VAL A 101 -47.54 -4.06 6.93
C VAL A 101 -47.50 -3.26 5.62
N LEU A 102 -47.73 -3.91 4.48
CA LEU A 102 -47.81 -3.26 3.17
C LEU A 102 -48.82 -2.11 3.14
N ARG A 103 -49.97 -2.29 3.81
CA ARG A 103 -50.98 -1.23 3.91
C ARG A 103 -50.44 0.01 4.62
N TYR A 104 -49.71 -0.15 5.73
CA TYR A 104 -49.12 1.02 6.39
C TYR A 104 -47.95 1.58 5.58
N MET A 105 -47.13 0.75 4.92
CA MET A 105 -45.99 1.22 4.12
C MET A 105 -46.44 2.11 2.95
N PHE A 106 -47.60 1.82 2.35
CA PHE A 106 -48.24 2.74 1.41
C PHE A 106 -48.53 4.10 2.04
N TRP A 107 -49.18 4.13 3.22
CA TRP A 107 -49.46 5.38 3.93
C TRP A 107 -48.18 6.12 4.33
N GLN A 108 -47.14 5.40 4.73
CA GLN A 108 -45.86 6.01 5.08
C GLN A 108 -45.23 6.71 3.86
N GLY A 109 -45.16 6.03 2.72
CA GLY A 109 -44.70 6.64 1.47
C GLY A 109 -45.54 7.85 1.10
N LEU A 110 -46.86 7.75 1.19
CA LEU A 110 -47.77 8.86 0.88
C LEU A 110 -47.59 10.05 1.82
N ARG A 111 -47.56 9.84 3.15
CA ARG A 111 -47.40 10.93 4.13
C ARG A 111 -46.02 11.57 4.07
N ALA A 112 -44.98 10.78 3.77
CA ALA A 112 -43.64 11.31 3.52
C ALA A 112 -43.63 12.21 2.27
N GLN A 113 -44.24 11.73 1.17
CA GLN A 113 -44.35 12.50 -0.07
C GLN A 113 -45.15 13.80 0.13
N GLU A 114 -46.35 13.72 0.71
CA GLU A 114 -47.21 14.89 0.95
C GLU A 114 -46.51 15.94 1.82
N THR A 115 -45.83 15.49 2.89
CA THR A 115 -45.07 16.38 3.77
C THR A 115 -43.93 17.05 3.02
N TYR A 116 -43.18 16.29 2.22
CA TYR A 116 -42.06 16.85 1.48
C TYR A 116 -42.51 17.78 0.34
N ASP A 117 -43.60 17.48 -0.37
CA ASP A 117 -44.15 18.34 -1.42
C ASP A 117 -44.70 19.66 -0.85
N GLN A 118 -45.28 19.63 0.35
CA GLN A 118 -45.66 20.83 1.09
C GLN A 118 -44.44 21.69 1.41
N LEU A 119 -43.37 21.10 1.93
CA LEU A 119 -42.11 21.79 2.21
C LEU A 119 -41.46 22.33 0.92
N LEU A 120 -41.45 21.55 -0.16
CA LEU A 120 -40.91 21.98 -1.45
C LEU A 120 -41.71 23.15 -2.03
N THR A 121 -43.03 23.17 -1.88
CA THR A 121 -43.87 24.29 -2.33
C THR A 121 -43.54 25.57 -1.56
N GLN A 122 -43.34 25.46 -0.24
CA GLN A 122 -42.89 26.56 0.60
C GLN A 122 -41.48 27.03 0.22
N TYR A 123 -40.59 26.11 -0.12
CA TYR A 123 -39.20 26.38 -0.53
C TYR A 123 -39.07 26.93 -1.96
N LYS A 124 -39.91 26.49 -2.91
CA LYS A 124 -39.84 26.85 -4.36
C LYS A 124 -40.25 28.29 -4.68
N GLN A 125 -40.66 29.10 -3.70
CA GLN A 125 -40.91 30.53 -3.89
C GLN A 125 -39.64 31.33 -4.32
N ASP A 126 -38.45 30.70 -4.31
CA ASP A 126 -37.16 31.31 -4.72
C ASP A 126 -36.60 30.86 -6.12
N GLY A 127 -37.40 30.21 -6.97
CA GLY A 127 -37.26 30.37 -8.43
C GLY A 127 -36.13 29.66 -9.20
N LYS A 128 -35.56 28.53 -8.73
CA LYS A 128 -34.69 27.68 -9.59
C LYS A 128 -35.08 26.20 -9.54
N LYS A 129 -35.62 25.66 -10.64
CA LYS A 129 -35.64 24.21 -10.88
C LYS A 129 -34.20 23.77 -11.17
N MET A 130 -33.66 22.85 -10.38
CA MET A 130 -32.39 22.18 -10.68
C MET A 130 -32.71 20.81 -11.28
N GLU A 131 -32.41 20.64 -12.56
CA GLU A 131 -32.58 19.35 -13.25
C GLU A 131 -31.68 18.29 -12.60
N ASN A 132 -32.21 17.08 -12.40
CA ASN A 132 -31.50 15.88 -11.92
C ASN A 132 -31.03 15.86 -10.45
N ALA A 133 -31.47 16.79 -9.60
CA ALA A 133 -31.17 16.76 -8.16
C ALA A 133 -32.31 16.09 -7.37
N GLY A 134 -31.98 15.00 -6.66
CA GLY A 134 -32.89 14.29 -5.75
C GLY A 134 -32.81 14.78 -4.30
N PRO A 135 -33.66 14.24 -3.41
CA PRO A 135 -33.74 14.61 -1.99
C PRO A 135 -32.62 13.96 -1.14
N MET A 136 -31.75 13.14 -1.73
CA MET A 136 -30.67 12.44 -1.06
C MET A 136 -29.42 12.34 -1.96
N LEU A 137 -28.29 12.77 -1.42
CA LEU A 137 -26.97 12.72 -2.05
C LEU A 137 -26.13 11.61 -1.41
N ALA A 138 -25.68 10.64 -2.21
CA ALA A 138 -24.67 9.68 -1.78
C ALA A 138 -23.27 10.28 -1.92
N VAL A 139 -22.47 10.12 -0.87
CA VAL A 139 -21.09 10.59 -0.74
C VAL A 139 -20.19 9.38 -0.51
N ARG A 140 -19.26 9.13 -1.45
CA ARG A 140 -18.29 8.04 -1.37
C ARG A 140 -16.87 8.59 -1.39
N GLY A 141 -15.99 8.05 -0.56
CA GLY A 141 -14.57 8.40 -0.49
C GLY A 141 -14.23 9.56 0.45
N LEU A 142 -15.16 9.99 1.31
CA LEU A 142 -14.90 11.04 2.31
C LEU A 142 -15.22 10.56 3.72
N LYS A 143 -14.32 10.89 4.65
CA LYS A 143 -14.54 10.69 6.10
C LYS A 143 -15.71 11.53 6.61
N LYS A 144 -16.39 11.01 7.64
CA LYS A 144 -17.59 11.61 8.27
C LYS A 144 -17.38 13.07 8.67
N GLU A 145 -16.22 13.39 9.22
CA GLU A 145 -15.86 14.74 9.68
C GLU A 145 -15.89 15.77 8.54
N HIS A 146 -15.40 15.40 7.35
CA HIS A 146 -15.42 16.28 6.18
C HIS A 146 -16.84 16.53 5.69
N VAL A 147 -17.68 15.49 5.69
CA VAL A 147 -19.09 15.59 5.28
C VAL A 147 -19.87 16.47 6.26
N LEU A 148 -19.72 16.25 7.57
CA LEU A 148 -20.37 17.07 8.61
C LEU A 148 -19.95 18.54 8.54
N LYS A 149 -18.65 18.82 8.35
CA LYS A 149 -18.15 20.18 8.18
C LYS A 149 -18.73 20.85 6.92
N ALA A 150 -18.85 20.11 5.81
CA ALA A 150 -19.45 20.63 4.59
C ALA A 150 -20.95 20.92 4.76
N ILE A 151 -21.69 20.06 5.47
CA ILE A 151 -23.10 20.27 5.85
C ILE A 151 -23.24 21.58 6.64
N GLU A 152 -22.43 21.75 7.68
CA GLU A 152 -22.47 22.95 8.53
C GLU A 152 -22.21 24.24 7.72
N VAL A 153 -21.21 24.21 6.83
CA VAL A 153 -20.91 25.35 5.94
C VAL A 153 -22.07 25.64 4.98
N ALA A 154 -22.67 24.61 4.39
CA ALA A 154 -23.79 24.77 3.47
C ALA A 154 -25.05 25.32 4.16
N GLN A 155 -25.37 24.83 5.36
CA GLN A 155 -26.49 25.33 6.18
C GLN A 155 -26.28 26.81 6.59
N ARG A 156 -25.06 27.19 7.01
CA ARG A 156 -24.74 28.59 7.33
C ARG A 156 -24.90 29.52 6.12
N ARG A 157 -24.53 29.06 4.92
CA ARG A 157 -24.65 29.84 3.67
C ARG A 157 -26.10 30.01 3.21
N THR A 158 -26.89 28.95 3.30
CA THR A 158 -28.29 28.96 2.88
C THR A 158 -29.24 29.51 3.93
N LYS A 159 -28.79 29.59 5.20
CA LYS A 159 -29.61 29.92 6.38
C LYS A 159 -30.80 28.96 6.57
N THR A 160 -30.68 27.76 6.04
CA THR A 160 -31.70 26.70 6.12
C THR A 160 -31.08 25.47 6.78
N PRO A 161 -31.66 24.95 7.87
CA PRO A 161 -31.15 23.74 8.53
C PRO A 161 -31.77 22.46 7.93
N ASP A 162 -31.84 22.35 6.60
CA ASP A 162 -32.50 21.22 5.91
C ASP A 162 -31.59 20.02 5.65
N LEU A 163 -30.28 20.22 5.65
CA LEU A 163 -29.31 19.15 5.44
C LEU A 163 -29.16 18.26 6.67
N GLN A 164 -29.25 16.96 6.48
CA GLN A 164 -29.06 15.96 7.54
C GLN A 164 -28.18 14.82 7.03
N LEU A 165 -27.17 14.42 7.81
CA LEU A 165 -26.50 13.14 7.61
C LEU A 165 -27.50 12.04 7.94
N SER A 166 -27.91 11.28 6.92
CA SER A 166 -29.04 10.34 6.99
C SER A 166 -28.61 8.88 7.03
N LEU A 167 -27.52 8.52 6.34
CA LEU A 167 -26.98 7.17 6.34
C LEU A 167 -25.46 7.20 6.54
N ILE A 168 -24.94 6.33 7.39
CA ILE A 168 -23.53 5.94 7.51
C ILE A 168 -23.47 4.46 7.11
N ASN A 169 -23.12 4.21 5.85
CA ASN A 169 -23.06 2.85 5.30
C ASN A 169 -21.67 2.22 5.52
N ALA A 170 -20.62 3.04 5.48
CA ALA A 170 -19.24 2.69 5.80
C ALA A 170 -18.49 3.93 6.29
N SER A 171 -17.24 3.77 6.71
CA SER A 171 -16.36 4.86 7.17
C SER A 171 -16.17 6.00 6.16
N ASP A 172 -16.33 5.69 4.87
CA ASP A 172 -16.18 6.62 3.74
C ASP A 172 -17.40 6.63 2.79
N MET A 173 -18.51 5.97 3.18
CA MET A 173 -19.74 5.91 2.39
C MET A 173 -20.93 6.36 3.22
N MET A 174 -21.47 7.53 2.88
CA MET A 174 -22.52 8.19 3.63
C MET A 174 -23.56 8.80 2.70
N ASN A 175 -24.74 9.12 3.24
CA ASN A 175 -25.75 9.87 2.52
C ASN A 175 -26.17 11.11 3.30
N VAL A 176 -26.47 12.17 2.56
CA VAL A 176 -26.99 13.43 3.09
C VAL A 176 -28.34 13.71 2.45
N THR A 177 -29.34 14.02 3.25
CA THR A 177 -30.69 14.38 2.80
C THR A 177 -30.96 15.85 3.00
N GLY A 178 -31.84 16.43 2.18
CA GLY A 178 -32.25 17.83 2.28
C GLY A 178 -33.05 18.29 1.07
N PHE A 179 -33.14 19.60 0.87
CA PHE A 179 -33.74 20.15 -0.34
C PHE A 179 -32.78 20.03 -1.54
N PRO A 180 -33.29 19.82 -2.78
CA PRO A 180 -32.43 19.57 -3.93
C PRO A 180 -31.46 20.71 -4.22
N ALA A 181 -31.88 21.96 -3.99
CA ALA A 181 -31.03 23.13 -4.19
C ALA A 181 -29.88 23.18 -3.16
N THR A 182 -30.17 22.95 -1.87
CA THR A 182 -29.14 22.91 -0.83
C THR A 182 -28.17 21.74 -1.04
N LEU A 183 -28.68 20.55 -1.41
CA LEU A 183 -27.84 19.39 -1.72
C LEU A 183 -26.96 19.61 -2.95
N THR A 184 -27.41 20.38 -3.94
CA THR A 184 -26.58 20.73 -5.10
C THR A 184 -25.42 21.64 -4.70
N LEU A 185 -25.66 22.61 -3.80
CA LEU A 185 -24.59 23.43 -3.23
C LEU A 185 -23.61 22.60 -2.38
N LEU A 186 -24.13 21.65 -1.61
CA LEU A 186 -23.30 20.71 -0.86
C LEU A 186 -22.45 19.85 -1.81
N LYS A 187 -23.05 19.31 -2.87
CA LYS A 187 -22.35 18.53 -3.91
C LYS A 187 -21.18 19.33 -4.48
N GLN A 188 -21.40 20.58 -4.89
CA GLN A 188 -20.35 21.46 -5.39
C GLN A 188 -19.25 21.73 -4.36
N ALA A 189 -19.60 21.91 -3.08
CA ALA A 189 -18.62 22.10 -2.02
C ALA A 189 -17.77 20.84 -1.77
N LEU A 190 -18.40 19.66 -1.80
CA LEU A 190 -17.72 18.37 -1.64
C LEU A 190 -16.85 18.01 -2.86
N GLU A 191 -17.28 18.36 -4.08
CA GLU A 191 -16.50 18.17 -5.32
C GLU A 191 -15.12 18.83 -5.23
N GLY A 192 -15.01 20.00 -4.57
CA GLY A 192 -13.74 20.69 -4.36
C GLY A 192 -12.74 19.96 -3.44
N LEU A 193 -13.22 19.01 -2.63
CA LEU A 193 -12.38 18.21 -1.73
C LEU A 193 -11.69 17.05 -2.45
N PHE A 194 -12.31 16.51 -3.51
CA PHE A 194 -11.76 15.38 -4.24
C PHE A 194 -10.57 15.76 -5.12
N ALA A 195 -9.71 14.78 -5.37
CA ALA A 195 -8.78 14.82 -6.48
C ALA A 195 -9.55 14.88 -7.81
N LYS A 196 -8.95 15.47 -8.84
CA LYS A 196 -9.51 15.36 -10.18
C LYS A 196 -9.46 13.88 -10.63
N PRO A 197 -10.44 13.38 -11.40
CA PRO A 197 -10.49 11.96 -11.79
C PRO A 197 -9.24 11.43 -12.49
N ASP A 198 -8.50 12.29 -13.20
CA ASP A 198 -7.29 12.00 -13.95
C ASP A 198 -5.98 12.36 -13.19
N ALA A 199 -6.09 12.86 -11.95
CA ALA A 199 -4.93 13.26 -11.18
C ALA A 199 -4.15 12.04 -10.67
N ASN A 200 -2.92 11.86 -11.17
CA ASN A 200 -1.99 10.89 -10.62
C ASN A 200 -1.38 11.42 -9.30
N GLN A 201 -1.74 10.81 -8.18
CA GLN A 201 -1.24 11.17 -6.85
C GLN A 201 -0.17 10.22 -6.30
N THR A 202 0.32 9.26 -7.10
CA THR A 202 1.28 8.22 -6.65
C THR A 202 2.66 8.76 -6.27
N ARG A 203 3.01 9.98 -6.72
CA ARG A 203 4.25 10.70 -6.38
C ARG A 203 4.04 11.75 -5.27
N ILE A 204 2.84 11.82 -4.68
CA ILE A 204 2.51 12.73 -3.58
C ILE A 204 2.49 11.89 -2.29
N PRO A 205 3.16 12.33 -1.20
CA PRO A 205 3.09 11.67 0.10
C PRO A 205 1.64 11.43 0.53
N HIS A 206 1.35 10.26 1.10
CA HIS A 206 -0.02 9.80 1.37
C HIS A 206 -0.85 10.82 2.15
N SER A 207 -0.29 11.43 3.21
CA SER A 207 -0.99 12.41 4.05
C SER A 207 -1.40 13.69 3.32
N GLN A 208 -0.76 14.01 2.19
CA GLN A 208 -1.00 15.22 1.41
C GLN A 208 -1.92 14.99 0.20
N ARG A 209 -2.32 13.74 -0.04
CA ARG A 209 -3.21 13.40 -1.17
C ARG A 209 -4.61 13.92 -0.91
N LYS A 210 -5.26 14.37 -1.98
CA LYS A 210 -6.70 14.58 -1.95
C LYS A 210 -7.43 13.23 -1.99
N PRO A 211 -8.54 13.07 -1.25
CA PRO A 211 -9.38 11.89 -1.35
C PRO A 211 -9.86 11.65 -2.78
N THR A 212 -10.08 10.39 -3.15
CA THR A 212 -10.76 9.99 -4.38
C THR A 212 -12.14 9.46 -4.04
N GLY A 213 -13.12 9.65 -4.92
CA GLY A 213 -14.49 9.25 -4.61
C GLY A 213 -15.51 9.75 -5.62
N SER A 214 -16.79 9.67 -5.25
CA SER A 214 -17.90 10.00 -6.14
C SER A 214 -19.09 10.57 -5.38
N LEU A 215 -19.83 11.44 -6.06
CA LEU A 215 -21.06 12.06 -5.56
C LEU A 215 -22.20 11.79 -6.54
N SER A 216 -23.29 11.20 -6.06
CA SER A 216 -24.44 10.86 -6.91
C SER A 216 -25.75 11.03 -6.14
N PHE A 217 -26.75 11.63 -6.76
CA PHE A 217 -28.11 11.62 -6.22
C PHE A 217 -28.71 10.23 -6.32
N LEU A 218 -29.43 9.81 -5.30
CA LEU A 218 -30.17 8.55 -5.32
C LEU A 218 -31.56 8.73 -5.97
N PRO A 219 -32.09 7.71 -6.67
CA PRO A 219 -33.41 7.78 -7.31
C PRO A 219 -34.53 7.51 -6.29
N LEU A 220 -34.92 8.54 -5.53
CA LEU A 220 -36.10 8.53 -4.66
C LEU A 220 -36.75 9.91 -4.62
N SER A 221 -38.05 9.97 -4.31
CA SER A 221 -38.83 11.22 -4.38
C SER A 221 -39.03 11.97 -3.04
N ALA A 222 -38.68 11.37 -1.90
CA ALA A 222 -38.78 12.00 -0.58
C ALA A 222 -37.50 11.76 0.27
N PRO A 223 -37.11 12.68 1.18
CA PRO A 223 -35.92 12.52 1.99
C PRO A 223 -36.22 11.70 3.24
N PHE A 224 -35.78 10.45 3.32
CA PHE A 224 -35.90 9.63 4.55
C PHE A 224 -34.80 9.94 5.56
N HIS A 225 -34.96 9.50 6.81
CA HIS A 225 -33.96 9.66 7.88
C HIS A 225 -33.60 11.12 8.16
N THR A 226 -34.63 11.98 8.24
CA THR A 226 -34.46 13.42 8.43
C THR A 226 -35.60 14.05 9.25
N PRO A 227 -35.29 15.08 10.06
CA PRO A 227 -36.30 15.89 10.73
C PRO A 227 -37.33 16.54 9.78
N LEU A 228 -37.03 16.69 8.49
CA LEU A 228 -37.97 17.24 7.51
C LEU A 228 -39.29 16.45 7.44
N LEU A 229 -39.29 15.17 7.80
CA LEU A 229 -40.49 14.33 7.79
C LEU A 229 -41.22 14.26 9.13
N ALA A 230 -40.85 15.08 10.13
CA ALA A 230 -41.47 15.04 11.46
C ALA A 230 -43.00 15.22 11.43
N GLU A 231 -43.50 16.12 10.58
CA GLU A 231 -44.94 16.38 10.41
C GLU A 231 -45.71 15.23 9.75
N ALA A 232 -45.01 14.26 9.13
CA ALA A 232 -45.62 13.05 8.61
C ALA A 232 -46.00 12.07 9.72
N LYS A 233 -45.25 12.04 10.83
CA LYS A 233 -45.41 11.03 11.90
C LYS A 233 -46.82 11.05 12.52
N PRO A 234 -47.39 12.19 12.98
CA PRO A 234 -48.71 12.18 13.61
C PRO A 234 -49.82 11.68 12.68
N LYS A 235 -49.76 12.04 11.39
CA LYS A 235 -50.71 11.56 10.36
C LYS A 235 -50.55 10.06 10.14
N LEU A 236 -49.31 9.59 10.08
CA LEU A 236 -49.01 8.17 9.90
C LEU A 236 -49.46 7.32 11.08
N VAL A 237 -49.31 7.79 12.33
CA VAL A 237 -49.83 7.09 13.52
C VAL A 237 -51.35 6.91 13.44
N GLN A 238 -52.09 7.93 12.99
CA GLN A 238 -53.54 7.81 12.74
C GLN A 238 -53.85 6.79 11.64
N ASP A 239 -53.04 6.78 10.57
CA ASP A 239 -53.18 5.82 9.47
C ASP A 239 -52.90 4.38 9.93
N VAL A 240 -51.89 4.16 10.76
CA VAL A 240 -51.57 2.87 11.40
C VAL A 240 -52.74 2.36 12.25
N GLN A 241 -53.32 3.23 13.08
CA GLN A 241 -54.52 2.90 13.86
C GLN A 241 -55.70 2.52 12.96
N ARG A 242 -55.89 3.26 11.86
CA ARG A 242 -56.95 3.01 10.88
C ARG A 242 -56.78 1.66 10.16
N VAL A 243 -55.56 1.30 9.77
CA VAL A 243 -55.28 0.00 9.12
C VAL A 243 -55.08 -1.15 10.12
N LYS A 244 -55.08 -0.84 11.42
CA LYS A 244 -54.94 -1.80 12.54
C LYS A 244 -53.64 -2.63 12.45
N CYS A 245 -52.54 -1.99 12.04
CA CYS A 245 -51.23 -2.62 12.08
C CYS A 245 -50.60 -2.43 13.46
N ALA A 246 -50.24 -3.53 14.13
CA ALA A 246 -49.57 -3.50 15.43
C ALA A 246 -48.65 -4.71 15.57
N ILE A 247 -47.41 -4.46 15.98
CA ILE A 247 -46.41 -5.49 16.27
C ILE A 247 -45.70 -5.09 17.57
N LYS A 248 -45.58 -6.02 18.51
CA LYS A 248 -44.84 -5.86 19.76
C LYS A 248 -43.50 -6.57 19.69
N GLY A 249 -42.48 -6.06 20.37
CA GLY A 249 -41.16 -6.68 20.42
C GLY A 249 -41.20 -8.13 20.94
N SER A 250 -42.08 -8.40 21.90
CA SER A 250 -42.31 -9.76 22.43
C SER A 250 -42.86 -10.77 21.42
N GLN A 251 -43.34 -10.34 20.25
CA GLN A 251 -43.78 -11.23 19.17
C GLN A 251 -42.61 -11.64 18.24
N LEU A 252 -41.49 -10.93 18.27
CA LEU A 252 -40.34 -11.20 17.41
C LEU A 252 -39.60 -12.45 17.91
N GLN A 253 -39.54 -13.47 17.07
CA GLN A 253 -38.96 -14.78 17.37
C GLN A 253 -37.42 -14.78 17.38
N VAL A 254 -36.80 -13.93 16.57
CA VAL A 254 -35.35 -13.69 16.54
C VAL A 254 -35.03 -12.21 16.78
N PRO A 255 -33.84 -11.89 17.32
CA PRO A 255 -33.40 -10.50 17.46
C PRO A 255 -33.46 -9.78 16.10
N VAL A 256 -34.12 -8.62 16.09
CA VAL A 256 -34.08 -7.66 14.99
C VAL A 256 -33.45 -6.39 15.52
N TYR A 257 -32.40 -5.91 14.88
CA TYR A 257 -31.71 -4.72 15.35
C TYR A 257 -32.22 -3.47 14.66
N ALA A 258 -32.45 -2.42 15.44
CA ALA A 258 -32.55 -1.08 14.94
C ALA A 258 -31.26 -0.72 14.19
N THR A 259 -31.35 0.18 13.23
CA THR A 259 -30.20 0.61 12.44
C THR A 259 -29.64 1.95 12.89
N ASN A 260 -29.95 2.40 14.10
CA ASN A 260 -29.37 3.61 14.68
C ASN A 260 -28.01 3.32 15.34
N THR A 261 -27.39 4.33 15.94
CA THR A 261 -26.07 4.21 16.58
C THR A 261 -26.05 3.16 17.69
N GLU A 262 -27.17 3.02 18.41
CA GLU A 262 -27.32 2.09 19.52
C GLU A 262 -27.58 0.66 19.04
N ALA A 263 -28.09 0.51 17.82
CA ALA A 263 -28.53 -0.74 17.22
C ALA A 263 -29.34 -1.60 18.20
N THR A 264 -30.38 -0.99 18.79
CA THR A 264 -31.23 -1.61 19.82
C THR A 264 -31.93 -2.87 19.31
N ASN A 265 -31.97 -3.94 20.11
CA ASN A 265 -32.78 -5.12 19.79
C ASN A 265 -34.27 -4.78 19.93
N LEU A 266 -35.01 -4.82 18.83
CA LEU A 266 -36.44 -4.49 18.78
C LEU A 266 -37.32 -5.46 19.57
N GLN A 267 -36.81 -6.62 20.01
CA GLN A 267 -37.51 -7.48 20.95
C GLN A 267 -37.83 -6.80 22.29
N THR A 268 -37.05 -5.78 22.66
CA THR A 268 -37.22 -5.03 23.92
C THR A 268 -38.13 -3.82 23.77
N VAL A 269 -38.72 -3.60 22.60
CA VAL A 269 -39.56 -2.44 22.30
C VAL A 269 -41.05 -2.81 22.38
N ASP A 270 -41.86 -1.99 23.05
CA ASP A 270 -43.29 -2.27 23.23
C ASP A 270 -44.10 -2.11 21.94
N ASP A 271 -43.84 -1.03 21.19
CA ASP A 271 -44.48 -0.73 19.90
C ASP A 271 -43.42 -0.69 18.80
N VAL A 272 -43.29 -1.80 18.08
CA VAL A 272 -42.31 -1.92 16.99
C VAL A 272 -42.72 -1.06 15.80
N ILE A 273 -44.02 -0.82 15.57
CA ILE A 273 -44.47 -0.02 14.43
C ILE A 273 -44.10 1.45 14.63
N ASP A 274 -44.29 2.02 15.84
CA ASP A 274 -43.84 3.40 16.11
C ASP A 274 -42.32 3.53 15.95
N GLU A 275 -41.55 2.54 16.40
CA GLU A 275 -40.09 2.58 16.25
C GLU A 275 -39.65 2.46 14.79
N LEU A 276 -40.28 1.59 13.99
CA LEU A 276 -40.05 1.51 12.55
C LEU A 276 -40.32 2.84 11.85
N ILE A 277 -41.40 3.52 12.22
CA ILE A 277 -41.73 4.87 11.71
C ILE A 277 -40.61 5.86 12.06
N ASN A 278 -40.16 5.88 13.32
CA ASN A 278 -39.06 6.76 13.75
C ASN A 278 -37.78 6.47 12.97
N MET A 279 -37.41 5.18 12.88
CA MET A 279 -36.20 4.73 12.20
C MET A 279 -36.18 5.13 10.72
N GLN A 280 -37.29 4.97 10.01
CA GLN A 280 -37.37 5.23 8.58
C GLN A 280 -37.55 6.72 8.26
N LEU A 281 -38.39 7.44 9.01
CA LEU A 281 -38.66 8.85 8.72
C LEU A 281 -37.58 9.78 9.28
N LEU A 282 -37.10 9.54 10.51
CA LEU A 282 -36.43 10.57 11.31
C LEU A 282 -35.00 10.22 11.70
N GLN A 283 -34.74 8.98 12.12
CA GLN A 283 -33.45 8.60 12.72
C GLN A 283 -32.39 8.32 11.65
N LEU A 284 -31.14 8.61 12.01
CA LEU A 284 -29.93 8.24 11.27
C LEU A 284 -29.82 6.70 11.16
N VAL A 285 -29.46 6.21 9.97
CA VAL A 285 -28.98 4.84 9.80
C VAL A 285 -27.47 4.79 10.01
N ASP A 286 -27.00 4.04 10.99
CA ASP A 286 -25.62 3.63 11.17
C ASP A 286 -25.48 2.12 10.91
N TRP A 287 -25.20 1.79 9.65
CA TRP A 287 -25.01 0.40 9.22
C TRP A 287 -23.76 -0.21 9.86
N THR A 288 -22.75 0.62 10.16
CA THR A 288 -21.51 0.17 10.78
C THR A 288 -21.73 -0.27 12.22
N ALA A 289 -22.56 0.46 12.98
CA ALA A 289 -22.97 0.08 14.33
C ALA A 289 -23.81 -1.21 14.33
N THR A 290 -24.70 -1.36 13.34
CA THR A 290 -25.48 -2.60 13.16
C THR A 290 -24.56 -3.81 12.95
N TRP A 291 -23.56 -3.69 12.07
CA TRP A 291 -22.57 -4.75 11.84
C TRP A 291 -21.67 -5.01 13.04
N ALA A 292 -21.33 -3.99 13.82
CA ALA A 292 -20.61 -4.17 15.08
C ALA A 292 -21.42 -5.03 16.07
N LYS A 293 -22.74 -4.82 16.15
CA LYS A 293 -23.62 -5.68 16.97
C LYS A 293 -23.75 -7.10 16.45
N ILE A 294 -23.78 -7.29 15.12
CA ILE A 294 -23.73 -8.62 14.52
C ILE A 294 -22.42 -9.33 14.90
N ALA A 295 -21.28 -8.66 14.75
CA ALA A 295 -19.98 -9.21 15.11
C ALA A 295 -19.87 -9.57 16.60
N GLU A 296 -20.43 -8.73 17.48
CA GLU A 296 -20.41 -8.92 18.93
C GLU A 296 -21.30 -10.08 19.40
N HIS A 297 -22.54 -10.14 18.93
CA HIS A 297 -23.55 -11.04 19.49
C HIS A 297 -23.83 -12.30 18.65
N HIS A 298 -23.43 -12.31 17.37
CA HIS A 298 -23.76 -13.38 16.40
C HIS A 298 -22.51 -13.98 15.74
N SER A 299 -21.45 -14.16 16.52
CA SER A 299 -20.16 -14.68 16.04
C SER A 299 -20.19 -16.12 15.48
N ASN A 300 -21.31 -16.83 15.67
CA ASN A 300 -21.57 -18.16 15.10
C ASN A 300 -22.33 -18.12 13.76
N ALA A 301 -22.74 -16.94 13.28
CA ALA A 301 -23.35 -16.80 11.97
C ALA A 301 -22.35 -17.21 10.88
N THR A 302 -22.80 -18.02 9.93
CA THR A 302 -21.97 -18.53 8.83
C THR A 302 -22.43 -18.00 7.47
N HIS A 303 -23.70 -17.66 7.34
CA HIS A 303 -24.30 -17.17 6.10
C HIS A 303 -25.23 -15.99 6.39
N ILE A 304 -25.38 -15.13 5.39
CA ILE A 304 -26.47 -14.16 5.29
C ILE A 304 -27.30 -14.49 4.06
N LEU A 305 -28.61 -14.60 4.27
CA LEU A 305 -29.58 -14.71 3.19
C LEU A 305 -30.09 -13.31 2.85
N GLU A 306 -29.68 -12.80 1.69
CA GLU A 306 -30.07 -11.48 1.20
C GLU A 306 -31.29 -11.62 0.28
N PHE A 307 -32.43 -11.05 0.71
CA PHE A 307 -33.72 -11.12 0.01
C PHE A 307 -34.09 -9.81 -0.69
N GLY A 308 -33.13 -8.89 -0.83
CA GLY A 308 -33.33 -7.59 -1.45
C GLY A 308 -33.77 -7.69 -2.91
N PRO A 309 -34.21 -6.57 -3.51
CA PRO A 309 -34.61 -6.56 -4.93
C PRO A 309 -33.45 -6.85 -5.89
N ASP A 310 -32.21 -6.65 -5.44
CA ASP A 310 -30.98 -6.88 -6.20
C ASP A 310 -29.76 -6.87 -5.24
N LEU A 311 -28.54 -6.85 -5.79
CA LEU A 311 -27.26 -6.91 -5.07
C LEU A 311 -26.90 -5.67 -4.20
N GLY A 312 -27.83 -4.73 -3.99
CA GLY A 312 -27.54 -3.43 -3.39
C GLY A 312 -26.99 -3.53 -1.96
N VAL A 313 -27.77 -4.12 -1.05
CA VAL A 313 -27.39 -4.27 0.37
C VAL A 313 -26.27 -5.30 0.55
N ALA A 314 -26.24 -6.33 -0.30
CA ALA A 314 -25.13 -7.30 -0.36
C ALA A 314 -23.79 -6.57 -0.57
N LYS A 315 -23.69 -5.71 -1.59
CA LYS A 315 -22.47 -4.92 -1.88
C LYS A 315 -22.11 -3.90 -0.79
N LEU A 316 -23.05 -3.46 0.03
CA LEU A 316 -22.77 -2.61 1.20
C LEU A 316 -22.18 -3.40 2.36
N SER A 317 -22.39 -4.72 2.37
CA SER A 317 -22.17 -5.59 3.51
C SER A 317 -21.06 -6.61 3.29
N ASP A 318 -20.68 -6.85 2.04
CA ASP A 318 -19.77 -7.90 1.61
C ASP A 318 -18.40 -7.85 2.31
N LYS A 319 -17.81 -6.66 2.47
CA LYS A 319 -16.54 -6.47 3.18
C LYS A 319 -16.64 -6.80 4.67
N PHE A 320 -17.75 -6.45 5.31
CA PHE A 320 -17.98 -6.81 6.72
C PHE A 320 -18.16 -8.32 6.86
N ALA A 321 -19.02 -8.90 6.02
CA ALA A 321 -19.34 -10.32 6.01
C ALA A 321 -18.07 -11.16 5.75
N GLU A 322 -17.32 -10.85 4.70
CA GLU A 322 -16.12 -11.60 4.32
C GLU A 322 -15.07 -11.63 5.44
N GLY A 323 -14.81 -10.47 6.07
CA GLY A 323 -13.85 -10.40 7.18
C GLY A 323 -14.31 -11.14 8.44
N LEU A 324 -15.63 -11.24 8.66
CA LEU A 324 -16.24 -12.04 9.73
C LEU A 324 -16.38 -13.52 9.37
N GLY A 325 -16.01 -13.93 8.14
CA GLY A 325 -16.19 -15.30 7.67
C GLY A 325 -17.66 -15.66 7.42
N ILE A 326 -18.49 -14.68 7.08
CA ILE A 326 -19.90 -14.87 6.76
C ILE A 326 -20.05 -14.86 5.24
N GLU A 327 -20.59 -15.93 4.67
CA GLU A 327 -20.87 -16.02 3.23
C GLU A 327 -22.20 -15.34 2.91
N VAL A 328 -22.21 -14.52 1.86
CA VAL A 328 -23.43 -13.80 1.43
C VAL A 328 -24.11 -14.56 0.31
N VAL A 329 -25.32 -15.04 0.59
CA VAL A 329 -26.20 -15.74 -0.36
C VAL A 329 -27.23 -14.74 -0.87
N ILE A 330 -27.29 -14.55 -2.18
CA ILE A 330 -28.33 -13.76 -2.84
C ILE A 330 -29.53 -14.68 -3.03
N ALA A 331 -30.41 -14.73 -2.02
CA ALA A 331 -31.50 -15.68 -1.90
C ALA A 331 -32.73 -15.24 -2.71
N THR A 332 -32.52 -14.99 -4.01
CA THR A 332 -33.56 -14.52 -4.93
C THR A 332 -33.56 -15.33 -6.22
N ALA A 333 -34.75 -15.57 -6.80
CA ALA A 333 -34.88 -16.26 -8.08
C ALA A 333 -34.20 -15.52 -9.25
N LYS A 334 -33.96 -14.21 -9.11
CA LYS A 334 -33.26 -13.37 -10.11
C LYS A 334 -31.78 -13.75 -10.22
N HIS A 335 -31.17 -14.23 -9.15
CA HIS A 335 -29.75 -14.56 -9.05
C HIS A 335 -29.57 -16.03 -8.65
N PRO A 336 -29.99 -17.01 -9.49
CA PRO A 336 -29.90 -18.42 -9.15
C PRO A 336 -28.43 -18.89 -9.14
N VAL A 337 -27.58 -18.29 -9.98
CA VAL A 337 -26.16 -18.60 -10.11
C VAL A 337 -25.37 -17.30 -10.16
N MET A 338 -24.30 -17.23 -9.37
CA MET A 338 -23.36 -16.11 -9.32
C MET A 338 -21.96 -16.59 -9.75
N SER A 339 -21.24 -15.73 -10.48
CA SER A 339 -19.84 -15.99 -10.83
C SER A 339 -18.92 -15.60 -9.68
N THR A 340 -17.90 -16.41 -9.44
CA THR A 340 -16.86 -16.11 -8.46
C THR A 340 -15.84 -15.14 -9.06
N SER A 341 -15.45 -14.12 -8.30
CA SER A 341 -14.33 -13.24 -8.64
C SER A 341 -13.28 -13.30 -7.55
N THR A 342 -12.02 -13.19 -7.92
CA THR A 342 -10.92 -12.97 -6.96
C THR A 342 -10.75 -11.49 -6.61
N LYS A 343 -11.38 -10.58 -7.38
CA LYS A 343 -11.26 -9.13 -7.20
C LYS A 343 -12.21 -8.59 -6.14
N TYR A 344 -13.42 -9.11 -6.06
CA TYR A 344 -14.45 -8.69 -5.11
C TYR A 344 -14.85 -9.85 -4.20
N ALA A 345 -15.49 -9.55 -3.08
CA ALA A 345 -16.05 -10.56 -2.20
C ALA A 345 -17.05 -11.43 -2.99
N PRO A 346 -16.98 -12.77 -2.89
CA PRO A 346 -17.87 -13.64 -3.63
C PRO A 346 -19.28 -13.59 -3.04
N HIS A 347 -20.27 -13.69 -3.93
CA HIS A 347 -21.66 -13.92 -3.57
C HIS A 347 -22.08 -15.30 -4.09
N ILE A 348 -22.99 -15.95 -3.37
CA ILE A 348 -23.52 -17.26 -3.74
C ILE A 348 -24.94 -17.07 -4.28
N GLY A 349 -25.26 -17.63 -5.44
CA GLY A 349 -26.62 -17.62 -5.97
C GLY A 349 -27.56 -18.59 -5.25
N LEU A 350 -28.87 -18.36 -5.34
CA LEU A 350 -29.88 -19.18 -4.65
C LEU A 350 -29.74 -20.67 -4.97
N GLN A 351 -29.68 -21.04 -6.25
CA GLN A 351 -29.60 -22.44 -6.65
C GLN A 351 -28.26 -23.06 -6.26
N GLN A 352 -27.16 -22.31 -6.39
CA GLN A 352 -25.84 -22.75 -5.94
C GLN A 352 -25.82 -23.09 -4.44
N PHE A 353 -26.49 -22.27 -3.62
CA PHE A 353 -26.60 -22.51 -2.19
C PHE A 353 -27.40 -23.78 -1.88
N VAL A 354 -28.57 -23.95 -2.52
CA VAL A 354 -29.42 -25.13 -2.35
C VAL A 354 -28.70 -26.40 -2.81
N ASP A 355 -28.03 -26.37 -3.96
CA ASP A 355 -27.29 -27.51 -4.51
C ASP A 355 -26.08 -27.90 -3.65
N ALA A 356 -25.44 -26.93 -2.98
CA ALA A 356 -24.28 -27.17 -2.13
C ALA A 356 -24.65 -27.70 -0.73
N ALA A 357 -25.89 -27.47 -0.27
CA ALA A 357 -26.35 -27.81 1.08
C ALA A 357 -26.11 -29.27 1.50
N PRO A 358 -26.34 -30.30 0.66
CA PRO A 358 -26.09 -31.70 1.03
C PRO A 358 -24.61 -32.02 1.32
N THR A 359 -23.70 -31.22 0.77
CA THR A 359 -22.24 -31.39 0.90
C THR A 359 -21.61 -30.35 1.80
N PHE A 360 -22.42 -29.54 2.50
CA PHE A 360 -21.93 -28.46 3.33
C PHE A 360 -21.11 -28.99 4.51
N THR A 361 -19.89 -28.49 4.64
CA THR A 361 -19.03 -28.70 5.81
C THR A 361 -18.76 -27.36 6.46
N PRO A 362 -19.05 -27.18 7.78
CA PRO A 362 -18.70 -25.96 8.49
C PRO A 362 -17.18 -25.71 8.38
N ALA A 363 -16.79 -24.67 7.65
CA ALA A 363 -15.39 -24.27 7.55
C ALA A 363 -15.01 -23.32 8.69
N GLU A 364 -13.76 -23.33 9.11
CA GLU A 364 -13.21 -22.26 9.94
C GLU A 364 -13.14 -20.97 9.12
N ALA A 365 -14.18 -20.15 9.23
CA ALA A 365 -14.45 -19.13 8.22
C ALA A 365 -13.70 -17.80 8.45
N THR A 366 -13.37 -17.44 9.69
CA THR A 366 -12.70 -16.15 9.96
C THR A 366 -11.26 -16.13 9.46
N TRP A 367 -10.79 -14.97 9.01
CA TRP A 367 -9.40 -14.79 8.62
C TRP A 367 -8.41 -15.10 9.74
N SER A 368 -8.77 -14.79 10.99
CA SER A 368 -7.97 -15.13 12.17
C SER A 368 -7.70 -16.62 12.31
N LYS A 369 -8.71 -17.48 12.12
CA LYS A 369 -8.54 -18.93 12.22
C LYS A 369 -7.81 -19.50 11.02
N LYS A 370 -8.14 -19.00 9.81
CA LYS A 370 -7.59 -19.49 8.54
C LYS A 370 -6.13 -19.10 8.30
N PHE A 371 -5.74 -17.89 8.73
CA PHE A 371 -4.44 -17.30 8.41
C PHE A 371 -3.60 -16.95 9.63
N GLY A 372 -4.20 -16.91 10.83
CA GLY A 372 -3.47 -16.66 12.06
C GLY A 372 -2.49 -17.78 12.41
N PRO A 373 -1.44 -17.47 13.18
CA PRO A 373 -0.48 -18.47 13.61
C PRO A 373 -1.10 -19.42 14.63
N GLN A 374 -0.72 -20.68 14.52
CA GLN A 374 -0.96 -21.73 15.49
C GLN A 374 0.35 -22.07 16.20
N VAL A 375 0.25 -22.76 17.34
CA VAL A 375 1.42 -23.28 18.05
C VAL A 375 1.39 -24.80 17.96
N THR A 376 2.45 -25.39 17.42
CA THR A 376 2.61 -26.85 17.38
C THR A 376 2.78 -27.43 18.79
N ALA A 377 2.60 -28.74 18.96
CA ALA A 377 2.87 -29.42 20.24
C ALA A 377 4.31 -29.20 20.75
N SER A 378 5.25 -28.89 19.85
CA SER A 378 6.65 -28.57 20.17
C SER A 378 6.90 -27.11 20.58
N GLY A 379 5.87 -26.26 20.63
CA GLY A 379 5.98 -24.84 20.96
C GLY A 379 6.36 -23.93 19.79
N LYS A 380 6.55 -24.48 18.58
CA LYS A 380 6.89 -23.69 17.37
C LYS A 380 5.66 -23.07 16.73
N LEU A 381 5.80 -21.83 16.25
CA LEU A 381 4.77 -21.16 15.44
C LEU A 381 4.58 -21.90 14.11
N TYR A 382 3.32 -22.02 13.70
CA TYR A 382 2.91 -22.64 12.44
C TYR A 382 1.84 -21.79 11.76
N ASN A 383 2.10 -21.39 10.53
CA ASN A 383 1.18 -20.70 9.63
C ASN A 383 1.53 -21.01 8.16
N ARG A 384 0.91 -20.30 7.22
CA ARG A 384 1.14 -20.51 5.78
C ARG A 384 2.59 -20.30 5.34
N PHE A 385 3.30 -19.32 5.91
CA PHE A 385 4.74 -19.11 5.61
C PHE A 385 5.56 -20.31 6.07
N THR A 386 5.38 -20.76 7.31
CA THR A 386 6.12 -21.92 7.83
C THR A 386 5.80 -23.20 7.05
N ARG A 387 4.55 -23.36 6.58
CA ARG A 387 4.15 -24.50 5.75
C ARG A 387 4.82 -24.46 4.39
N ALA A 388 4.95 -23.28 3.78
CA ALA A 388 5.50 -23.13 2.44
C ALA A 388 7.03 -23.24 2.41
N LEU A 389 7.72 -22.70 3.42
CA LEU A 389 9.18 -22.57 3.44
C LEU A 389 9.88 -23.45 4.48
N ASN A 390 9.14 -24.08 5.38
CA ASN A 390 9.69 -24.82 6.53
C ASN A 390 10.69 -23.98 7.37
N LYS A 391 10.42 -22.67 7.46
CA LYS A 391 11.21 -21.66 8.19
C LYS A 391 10.29 -20.84 9.10
N PRO A 392 10.78 -20.29 10.22
CA PRO A 392 10.00 -19.38 11.06
C PRO A 392 9.47 -18.18 10.24
N PRO A 393 8.32 -17.58 10.61
CA PRO A 393 7.64 -16.54 9.82
C PRO A 393 8.30 -15.15 9.94
N VAL A 394 9.62 -15.12 9.89
CA VAL A 394 10.47 -13.92 9.91
C VAL A 394 11.53 -14.06 8.82
N MET A 395 11.75 -13.00 8.07
CA MET A 395 12.73 -12.97 6.99
C MET A 395 13.54 -11.67 6.95
N VAL A 396 14.73 -11.74 6.36
CA VAL A 396 15.56 -10.58 6.04
C VAL A 396 15.54 -10.36 4.53
N ALA A 397 15.14 -9.16 4.13
CA ALA A 397 15.06 -8.78 2.72
C ALA A 397 16.43 -8.47 2.11
N GLY A 398 16.48 -8.54 0.78
CA GLY A 398 17.63 -8.17 -0.01
C GLY A 398 17.83 -6.65 0.01
N MET A 399 18.89 -6.23 0.68
CA MET A 399 19.36 -4.86 0.85
C MET A 399 20.72 -4.68 0.17
N THR A 400 20.83 -3.70 -0.71
CA THR A 400 22.15 -3.19 -1.14
C THR A 400 22.50 -2.01 -0.24
N PRO A 401 23.63 -2.02 0.48
CA PRO A 401 24.75 -2.97 0.35
C PRO A 401 24.71 -4.17 1.31
N THR A 402 23.99 -4.09 2.44
CA THR A 402 24.11 -4.98 3.62
C THR A 402 23.98 -6.49 3.39
N THR A 403 23.27 -6.93 2.35
CA THR A 403 23.10 -8.36 2.00
C THR A 403 23.63 -8.67 0.60
N SER A 404 24.52 -7.82 0.09
CA SER A 404 25.15 -7.92 -1.21
C SER A 404 26.55 -8.55 -1.07
N LEU A 405 27.51 -8.13 -1.89
CA LEU A 405 28.87 -8.69 -2.00
C LEU A 405 29.57 -8.86 -0.64
N GLU A 406 29.70 -7.80 0.16
CA GLU A 406 30.36 -7.91 1.47
C GLU A 406 29.42 -8.51 2.55
N GLY A 407 28.12 -8.56 2.27
CA GLY A 407 27.07 -9.07 3.15
C GLY A 407 26.82 -10.58 3.07
N ILE A 408 27.65 -11.34 2.33
CA ILE A 408 27.46 -12.80 2.15
C ILE A 408 27.46 -13.53 3.50
N ASP A 409 28.32 -13.11 4.44
CA ASP A 409 28.39 -13.71 5.77
C ASP A 409 27.11 -13.49 6.59
N LEU A 410 26.51 -12.30 6.49
CA LEU A 410 25.21 -12.02 7.09
C LEU A 410 24.13 -12.94 6.54
N VAL A 411 24.04 -13.08 5.21
CA VAL A 411 23.03 -13.94 4.56
C VAL A 411 23.26 -15.42 4.94
N ALA A 412 24.51 -15.87 4.97
CA ALA A 412 24.85 -17.22 5.40
C ALA A 412 24.44 -17.46 6.86
N ALA A 413 24.70 -16.50 7.77
CA ALA A 413 24.33 -16.59 9.17
C ALA A 413 22.81 -16.66 9.38
N ILE A 414 22.04 -15.82 8.68
CA ILE A 414 20.56 -15.84 8.69
C ILE A 414 20.03 -17.22 8.26
N GLN A 415 20.54 -17.73 7.14
CA GLN A 415 20.11 -19.04 6.61
C GLN A 415 20.49 -20.17 7.58
N ASN A 416 21.70 -20.13 8.13
CA ASN A 416 22.20 -21.11 9.09
C ASN A 416 21.48 -21.10 10.44
N ALA A 417 20.90 -19.96 10.82
CA ALA A 417 19.99 -19.81 11.95
C ALA A 417 18.58 -20.38 11.67
N GLY A 418 18.28 -20.70 10.41
CA GLY A 418 17.01 -21.31 10.00
C GLY A 418 15.97 -20.31 9.47
N PHE A 419 16.34 -19.05 9.28
CA PHE A 419 15.45 -18.02 8.75
C PHE A 419 15.61 -17.87 7.23
N HIS A 420 14.72 -17.09 6.60
CA HIS A 420 14.81 -16.77 5.19
C HIS A 420 15.61 -15.46 5.00
N GLY A 421 16.74 -15.52 4.29
CA GLY A 421 17.57 -14.35 3.99
C GLY A 421 17.87 -14.26 2.49
N GLU A 422 17.66 -13.08 1.91
CA GLU A 422 17.86 -12.83 0.48
C GLU A 422 19.26 -12.24 0.20
N LEU A 423 20.01 -12.83 -0.73
CA LEU A 423 21.20 -12.22 -1.32
C LEU A 423 20.79 -11.12 -2.30
N ALA A 424 21.20 -9.87 -2.04
CA ALA A 424 20.90 -8.74 -2.90
C ALA A 424 21.82 -8.70 -4.13
N ALA A 425 21.28 -9.01 -5.30
CA ALA A 425 22.02 -9.00 -6.56
C ALA A 425 22.31 -7.59 -7.11
N GLY A 426 21.77 -6.54 -6.48
CA GLY A 426 21.94 -5.14 -6.93
C GLY A 426 23.41 -4.69 -6.97
N GLY A 427 24.25 -5.15 -6.03
CA GLY A 427 25.70 -4.89 -6.05
C GLY A 427 26.50 -5.86 -6.91
N LEU A 428 25.90 -6.94 -7.41
CA LEU A 428 26.56 -7.99 -8.19
C LEU A 428 26.57 -7.63 -9.69
N SER A 429 27.37 -6.62 -10.03
CA SER A 429 27.28 -5.88 -11.30
C SER A 429 27.80 -6.60 -12.56
N ARG A 430 28.48 -7.74 -12.41
CA ARG A 430 29.09 -8.51 -13.51
C ARG A 430 28.79 -10.00 -13.36
N PRO A 431 28.76 -10.77 -14.46
CA PRO A 431 28.53 -12.22 -14.41
C PRO A 431 29.46 -12.95 -13.45
N SER A 432 30.76 -12.66 -13.47
CA SER A 432 31.72 -13.32 -12.57
C SER A 432 31.41 -13.02 -11.10
N ILE A 433 31.22 -11.74 -10.74
CA ILE A 433 30.87 -11.33 -9.37
C ILE A 433 29.59 -12.02 -8.90
N PHE A 434 28.57 -12.12 -9.75
CA PHE A 434 27.33 -12.79 -9.41
C PHE A 434 27.53 -14.29 -9.14
N GLU A 435 28.23 -14.98 -10.02
CA GLU A 435 28.50 -16.41 -9.88
C GLU A 435 29.37 -16.72 -8.67
N ASP A 436 30.42 -15.93 -8.46
CA ASP A 436 31.34 -16.07 -7.33
C ASP A 436 30.61 -15.84 -6.00
N ALA A 437 29.82 -14.78 -5.88
CA ALA A 437 29.06 -14.48 -4.66
C ALA A 437 28.02 -15.56 -4.34
N VAL A 438 27.31 -16.07 -5.35
CA VAL A 438 26.36 -17.17 -5.17
C VAL A 438 27.07 -18.45 -4.72
N ASN A 439 28.20 -18.80 -5.35
CA ASN A 439 28.96 -19.99 -4.98
C ASN A 439 29.58 -19.86 -3.58
N GLU A 440 30.06 -18.67 -3.21
CA GLU A 440 30.57 -18.38 -1.88
C GLU A 440 29.47 -18.56 -0.83
N LEU A 441 28.29 -17.99 -1.04
CA LEU A 441 27.14 -18.18 -0.14
C LEU A 441 26.80 -19.67 0.02
N VAL A 442 26.74 -20.41 -1.08
CA VAL A 442 26.47 -21.86 -1.06
C VAL A 442 27.52 -22.62 -0.26
N SER A 443 28.79 -22.22 -0.32
CA SER A 443 29.88 -22.85 0.44
C SER A 443 29.78 -22.61 1.96
N LYS A 444 29.07 -21.56 2.39
CA LYS A 444 28.94 -21.13 3.79
C LYS A 444 27.65 -21.58 4.48
N ILE A 445 26.63 -21.99 3.72
CA ILE A 445 25.37 -22.49 4.30
C ILE A 445 25.43 -23.99 4.64
N LYS A 446 24.65 -24.41 5.64
CA LYS A 446 24.52 -25.82 6.05
C LYS A 446 23.90 -26.65 4.91
N PRO A 447 24.38 -27.88 4.66
CA PRO A 447 23.79 -28.78 3.68
C PRO A 447 22.28 -28.98 3.89
N GLY A 448 21.52 -28.95 2.79
CA GLY A 448 20.07 -29.07 2.79
C GLY A 448 19.31 -27.73 2.87
N LEU A 449 20.00 -26.62 3.12
CA LEU A 449 19.42 -25.28 3.02
C LEU A 449 19.45 -24.77 1.57
N GLY A 450 18.45 -23.95 1.22
CA GLY A 450 18.40 -23.22 -0.03
C GLY A 450 18.83 -21.76 0.12
N ILE A 451 19.18 -21.13 -0.99
CA ILE A 451 19.46 -19.69 -1.08
C ILE A 451 18.31 -18.95 -1.76
N ALA A 452 18.10 -17.71 -1.35
CA ALA A 452 17.15 -16.78 -1.98
C ALA A 452 17.92 -15.60 -2.58
N ILE A 453 17.52 -15.14 -3.76
CA ILE A 453 18.22 -14.07 -4.48
C ILE A 453 17.23 -12.95 -4.84
N ASN A 454 17.51 -11.72 -4.39
CA ASN A 454 16.75 -10.53 -4.75
C ASN A 454 17.40 -9.82 -5.95
N MET A 455 16.66 -9.69 -7.05
CA MET A 455 17.08 -9.05 -8.29
C MET A 455 16.22 -7.81 -8.59
N LEU A 456 16.82 -6.81 -9.22
CA LEU A 456 16.15 -5.55 -9.56
C LEU A 456 15.62 -5.59 -11.00
N TYR A 457 14.30 -5.60 -11.17
CA TYR A 457 13.67 -5.74 -12.48
C TYR A 457 13.91 -4.53 -13.39
N LEU A 458 13.83 -3.31 -12.83
CA LEU A 458 14.09 -2.06 -13.57
C LEU A 458 15.54 -1.90 -14.05
N ASN A 459 16.51 -2.66 -13.48
CA ASN A 459 17.89 -2.66 -13.97
C ASN A 459 18.05 -3.67 -15.12
N ALA A 460 17.60 -3.26 -16.32
CA ALA A 460 17.60 -4.13 -17.50
C ALA A 460 18.97 -4.76 -17.82
N LYS A 461 20.07 -4.03 -17.56
CA LYS A 461 21.44 -4.54 -17.78
C LYS A 461 21.75 -5.70 -16.84
N GLN A 462 21.47 -5.57 -15.55
CA GLN A 462 21.69 -6.63 -14.57
C GLN A 462 20.73 -7.79 -14.79
N TRP A 463 19.44 -7.51 -14.95
CA TRP A 463 18.43 -8.52 -15.22
C TRP A 463 18.79 -9.39 -16.44
N GLY A 464 19.30 -8.77 -17.50
CA GLY A 464 19.66 -9.44 -18.75
C GLY A 464 20.71 -10.55 -18.62
N PHE A 465 21.55 -10.53 -17.59
CA PHE A 465 22.49 -11.63 -17.32
C PHE A 465 22.17 -12.41 -16.04
N GLN A 466 21.68 -11.75 -14.98
CA GLN A 466 21.42 -12.40 -13.68
C GLN A 466 20.31 -13.44 -13.79
N PHE A 467 19.20 -13.13 -14.46
CA PHE A 467 18.07 -14.07 -14.57
C PHE A 467 18.43 -15.34 -15.36
N PRO A 468 19.04 -15.26 -16.57
CA PRO A 468 19.54 -16.46 -17.25
C PRO A 468 20.56 -17.26 -16.42
N MET A 469 21.40 -16.59 -15.63
CA MET A 469 22.36 -17.26 -14.76
C MET A 469 21.68 -18.00 -13.61
N VAL A 470 20.65 -17.44 -12.98
CA VAL A 470 19.84 -18.16 -11.98
C VAL A 470 19.31 -19.48 -12.55
N LEU A 471 18.73 -19.46 -13.75
CA LEU A 471 18.22 -20.67 -14.41
C LEU A 471 19.34 -21.68 -14.69
N ARG A 472 20.48 -21.21 -15.20
CA ARG A 472 21.65 -22.06 -15.48
C ARG A 472 22.20 -22.70 -14.20
N MET A 473 22.46 -21.89 -13.18
CA MET A 473 23.01 -22.34 -11.90
C MET A 473 22.08 -23.34 -11.22
N ARG A 474 20.77 -23.09 -11.25
CA ARG A 474 19.77 -24.04 -10.74
C ARG A 474 19.82 -25.38 -11.48
N ARG A 475 19.90 -25.39 -12.82
CA ARG A 475 20.08 -26.63 -13.61
C ARG A 475 21.37 -27.37 -13.28
N SER A 476 22.42 -26.64 -12.90
CA SER A 476 23.70 -27.19 -12.47
C SER A 476 23.74 -27.66 -11.00
N GLY A 477 22.61 -27.62 -10.28
CA GLY A 477 22.50 -28.13 -8.91
C GLY A 477 22.69 -27.11 -7.81
N VAL A 478 22.81 -25.81 -8.12
CA VAL A 478 22.85 -24.75 -7.10
C VAL A 478 21.50 -24.70 -6.36
N PRO A 479 21.47 -24.69 -5.02
CA PRO A 479 20.25 -24.81 -4.23
C PRO A 479 19.46 -23.49 -4.16
N ILE A 480 19.16 -22.86 -5.30
CA ILE A 480 18.30 -21.67 -5.37
C ILE A 480 16.85 -22.09 -5.04
N GLU A 481 16.33 -21.63 -3.91
CA GLU A 481 14.99 -21.93 -3.38
C GLU A 481 13.94 -20.96 -3.92
N SER A 482 14.28 -19.66 -3.95
CA SER A 482 13.39 -18.60 -4.41
C SER A 482 14.15 -17.47 -5.08
N ILE A 483 13.40 -16.65 -5.84
CA ILE A 483 13.86 -15.34 -6.27
C ILE A 483 12.88 -14.26 -5.84
N THR A 484 13.41 -13.06 -5.62
CA THR A 484 12.62 -11.86 -5.35
C THR A 484 12.80 -10.87 -6.48
N ILE A 485 11.69 -10.46 -7.08
CA ILE A 485 11.65 -9.44 -8.12
C ILE A 485 11.32 -8.10 -7.44
N GLY A 486 12.38 -7.33 -7.17
CA GLY A 486 12.29 -6.01 -6.57
C GLY A 486 12.33 -4.89 -7.61
N ALA A 487 11.99 -3.68 -7.19
CA ALA A 487 11.98 -2.47 -8.01
C ALA A 487 11.23 -2.66 -9.34
N GLY A 488 9.89 -2.71 -9.25
CA GLY A 488 8.97 -2.85 -10.37
C GLY A 488 8.26 -4.21 -10.42
N ILE A 489 6.98 -4.19 -10.83
CA ILE A 489 6.20 -5.40 -11.11
C ILE A 489 6.19 -5.62 -12.63
N PRO A 490 6.62 -6.78 -13.15
CA PRO A 490 6.52 -7.07 -14.58
C PRO A 490 5.08 -7.04 -15.06
N THR A 491 4.88 -6.82 -16.36
CA THR A 491 3.56 -7.04 -16.97
C THR A 491 3.15 -8.50 -16.81
N GLN A 492 1.85 -8.78 -16.82
CA GLN A 492 1.34 -10.14 -16.63
C GLN A 492 1.98 -11.15 -17.61
N GLU A 493 2.06 -10.80 -18.89
CA GLU A 493 2.69 -11.64 -19.93
C GLU A 493 4.15 -11.95 -19.59
N ARG A 494 4.92 -10.93 -19.21
CA ARG A 494 6.34 -11.11 -18.89
C ARG A 494 6.55 -11.87 -17.59
N ALA A 495 5.70 -11.65 -16.60
CA ALA A 495 5.71 -12.40 -15.35
C ALA A 495 5.42 -13.89 -15.60
N LEU A 496 4.45 -14.20 -16.46
CA LEU A 496 4.13 -15.58 -16.83
C LEU A 496 5.33 -16.28 -17.48
N GLU A 497 6.01 -15.62 -18.42
CA GLU A 497 7.24 -16.17 -19.02
C GLU A 497 8.32 -16.44 -17.98
N ILE A 498 8.55 -15.49 -17.06
CA ILE A 498 9.54 -15.63 -15.99
C ILE A 498 9.19 -16.82 -15.09
N MET A 499 7.93 -16.91 -14.65
CA MET A 499 7.45 -17.95 -13.75
C MET A 499 7.55 -19.34 -14.36
N LEU A 500 7.14 -19.51 -15.63
CA LEU A 500 7.26 -20.79 -16.33
C LEU A 500 8.72 -21.24 -16.47
N GLN A 501 9.66 -20.31 -16.72
CA GLN A 501 11.08 -20.62 -16.78
C GLN A 501 11.65 -21.05 -15.42
N LEU A 502 11.20 -20.43 -14.34
CA LEU A 502 11.59 -20.79 -12.97
C LEU A 502 11.03 -22.16 -12.56
N GLU A 503 9.76 -22.41 -12.86
CA GLU A 503 9.11 -23.70 -12.61
C GLU A 503 9.82 -24.83 -13.38
N ALA A 504 10.21 -24.59 -14.63
CA ALA A 504 10.95 -25.55 -15.46
C ALA A 504 12.33 -25.94 -14.90
N VAL A 505 12.93 -25.10 -14.04
CA VAL A 505 14.17 -25.41 -13.32
C VAL A 505 13.94 -25.80 -11.85
N GLY A 506 12.68 -25.97 -11.45
CA GLY A 506 12.30 -26.42 -10.10
C GLY A 506 12.43 -25.35 -9.02
N ILE A 507 12.33 -24.07 -9.37
CA ILE A 507 12.11 -22.97 -8.41
C ILE A 507 10.60 -22.76 -8.33
N LYS A 508 10.02 -22.93 -7.13
CA LYS A 508 8.56 -22.92 -6.91
C LYS A 508 8.06 -21.72 -6.13
N VAL A 509 8.96 -20.87 -5.64
CA VAL A 509 8.66 -19.68 -4.86
C VAL A 509 9.19 -18.46 -5.59
N VAL A 510 8.32 -17.50 -5.85
CA VAL A 510 8.68 -16.20 -6.43
C VAL A 510 8.10 -15.11 -5.56
N CYS A 511 8.92 -14.11 -5.25
CA CYS A 511 8.52 -13.01 -4.40
C CYS A 511 8.43 -11.72 -5.23
N PHE A 512 7.49 -10.84 -4.88
CA PHE A 512 7.34 -9.51 -5.48
C PHE A 512 7.27 -8.46 -4.37
N LYS A 513 7.83 -7.27 -4.63
CA LYS A 513 7.75 -6.10 -3.74
C LYS A 513 6.85 -5.01 -4.35
N PRO A 514 5.51 -5.13 -4.26
CA PRO A 514 4.62 -4.08 -4.73
C PRO A 514 4.69 -2.85 -3.81
N GLY A 515 4.72 -1.66 -4.41
CA GLY A 515 4.77 -0.38 -3.69
C GLY A 515 3.49 0.46 -3.78
N SER A 516 2.39 -0.13 -4.25
CA SER A 516 1.07 0.53 -4.38
C SER A 516 -0.07 -0.49 -4.41
N VAL A 517 -1.31 -0.03 -4.23
CA VAL A 517 -2.54 -0.84 -4.39
C VAL A 517 -2.62 -1.48 -5.78
N ASP A 518 -2.34 -0.72 -6.84
CA ASP A 518 -2.30 -1.25 -8.21
C ASP A 518 -1.20 -2.31 -8.37
N GLY A 519 -0.03 -2.11 -7.75
CA GLY A 519 1.05 -3.09 -7.72
C GLY A 519 0.64 -4.38 -7.02
N ILE A 520 -0.12 -4.30 -5.91
CA ILE A 520 -0.69 -5.46 -5.22
C ILE A 520 -1.61 -6.21 -6.17
N HIS A 521 -2.56 -5.53 -6.81
CA HIS A 521 -3.48 -6.17 -7.75
C HIS A 521 -2.76 -6.81 -8.94
N ALA A 522 -1.72 -6.18 -9.48
CA ALA A 522 -0.90 -6.77 -10.54
C ALA A 522 -0.22 -8.08 -10.07
N VAL A 523 0.30 -8.13 -8.84
CA VAL A 523 0.84 -9.38 -8.27
C VAL A 523 -0.23 -10.46 -8.12
N LEU A 524 -1.46 -10.08 -7.73
CA LEU A 524 -2.57 -11.04 -7.63
C LEU A 524 -3.00 -11.58 -9.00
N GLU A 525 -3.02 -10.74 -10.04
CA GLU A 525 -3.28 -11.17 -11.42
C GLU A 525 -2.21 -12.14 -11.94
N ILE A 526 -0.95 -11.92 -11.58
CA ILE A 526 0.16 -12.85 -11.86
C ILE A 526 -0.03 -14.17 -11.11
N ALA A 527 -0.35 -14.11 -9.80
CA ALA A 527 -0.54 -15.29 -8.97
C ALA A 527 -1.70 -16.16 -9.45
N ALA A 528 -2.79 -15.54 -9.92
CA ALA A 528 -3.94 -16.24 -10.51
C ALA A 528 -3.58 -16.98 -11.81
N ALA A 529 -2.64 -16.45 -12.60
CA ALA A 529 -2.21 -17.05 -13.85
C ALA A 529 -1.31 -18.29 -13.66
N VAL A 530 -0.66 -18.45 -12.49
CA VAL A 530 0.26 -19.56 -12.20
C VAL A 530 -0.01 -20.19 -10.82
N PRO A 531 -1.15 -20.88 -10.64
CA PRO A 531 -1.57 -21.41 -9.34
C PRO A 531 -0.65 -22.52 -8.79
N SER A 532 0.21 -23.12 -9.61
CA SER A 532 1.18 -24.15 -9.21
C SER A 532 2.36 -23.60 -8.39
N MET A 533 2.63 -22.29 -8.49
CA MET A 533 3.74 -21.63 -7.80
C MET A 533 3.25 -20.87 -6.57
N THR A 534 4.08 -20.84 -5.53
CA THR A 534 3.87 -19.97 -4.36
C THR A 534 4.37 -18.57 -4.69
N VAL A 535 3.49 -17.58 -4.54
CA VAL A 535 3.80 -16.18 -4.74
C VAL A 535 3.90 -15.49 -3.38
N MET A 536 5.07 -14.96 -3.03
CA MET A 536 5.24 -14.17 -1.81
C MET A 536 5.09 -12.68 -2.12
N LEU A 537 4.02 -12.08 -1.64
CA LEU A 537 3.80 -10.65 -1.70
C LEU A 537 4.48 -10.00 -0.49
N GLN A 538 5.60 -9.32 -0.73
CA GLN A 538 6.36 -8.60 0.29
C GLN A 538 5.92 -7.14 0.29
N TRP A 539 4.92 -6.83 1.12
CA TRP A 539 4.39 -5.47 1.25
C TRP A 539 5.31 -4.63 2.15
N THR A 540 5.76 -3.49 1.62
CA THR A 540 6.51 -2.49 2.38
C THR A 540 5.96 -1.10 2.10
N GLY A 541 5.46 -0.43 3.14
CA GLY A 541 4.98 0.96 3.05
C GLY A 541 6.11 2.00 2.96
N GLY A 542 5.75 3.28 2.83
CA GLY A 542 6.69 4.39 2.62
C GLY A 542 7.65 4.65 3.78
N ARG A 543 7.33 4.18 4.99
CA ARG A 543 8.21 4.27 6.17
C ARG A 543 9.41 3.30 6.15
N ALA A 544 9.64 2.58 5.06
CA ALA A 544 10.76 1.65 4.92
C ALA A 544 12.11 2.37 4.81
N GLY A 545 13.21 1.69 5.18
CA GLY A 545 14.56 2.19 4.94
C GLY A 545 15.02 1.96 3.50
N GLY A 546 15.93 2.79 3.01
CA GLY A 546 16.36 2.75 1.61
C GLY A 546 15.28 3.28 0.66
N HIS A 547 15.22 2.77 -0.57
CA HIS A 547 14.19 3.18 -1.53
C HIS A 547 12.80 2.83 -1.00
N HIS A 548 11.89 3.80 -1.01
CA HIS A 548 10.56 3.64 -0.43
C HIS A 548 9.45 4.21 -1.32
N SER A 549 8.22 3.79 -1.06
CA SER A 549 7.02 4.33 -1.71
C SER A 549 6.55 5.64 -1.05
N PHE A 550 5.56 6.28 -1.66
CA PHE A 550 4.82 7.40 -1.05
C PHE A 550 3.59 6.92 -0.25
N GLU A 551 3.33 5.61 -0.23
CA GLU A 551 2.15 5.01 0.40
C GLU A 551 2.24 4.93 1.92
N ASP A 552 1.09 5.09 2.59
CA ASP A 552 0.92 4.64 3.97
C ASP A 552 1.14 3.13 4.07
N PHE A 553 1.55 2.66 5.25
CA PHE A 553 1.78 1.23 5.47
C PHE A 553 0.49 0.43 5.59
N HIS A 554 -0.54 0.97 6.25
CA HIS A 554 -1.74 0.21 6.59
C HIS A 554 -2.84 0.32 5.53
N GLN A 555 -3.08 1.52 4.98
CA GLN A 555 -4.21 1.77 4.08
C GLN A 555 -4.26 0.82 2.87
N PRO A 556 -3.15 0.55 2.15
CA PRO A 556 -3.18 -0.39 1.02
C PRO A 556 -3.47 -1.83 1.46
N MET A 557 -3.04 -2.22 2.66
CA MET A 557 -3.40 -3.53 3.22
C MET A 557 -4.89 -3.60 3.53
N GLU A 558 -5.45 -2.61 4.21
CA GLU A 558 -6.89 -2.56 4.55
C GLU A 558 -7.78 -2.67 3.29
N GLU A 559 -7.37 -2.02 2.21
CA GLU A 559 -8.10 -2.03 0.93
C GLU A 559 -8.01 -3.36 0.19
N THR A 560 -6.84 -4.02 0.23
CA THR A 560 -6.54 -5.18 -0.62
C THR A 560 -6.54 -6.52 0.12
N TYR A 561 -6.66 -6.54 1.45
CA TYR A 561 -6.50 -7.75 2.26
C TYR A 561 -7.43 -8.88 1.82
N GLY A 562 -8.72 -8.60 1.60
CA GLY A 562 -9.69 -9.58 1.10
C GLY A 562 -9.26 -10.18 -0.25
N ALA A 563 -8.77 -9.34 -1.18
CA ALA A 563 -8.30 -9.79 -2.49
C ALA A 563 -7.06 -10.68 -2.37
N ILE A 564 -6.12 -10.34 -1.48
CA ILE A 564 -4.95 -11.16 -1.19
C ILE A 564 -5.37 -12.51 -0.61
N ARG A 565 -6.31 -12.52 0.34
CA ARG A 565 -6.77 -13.74 1.03
C ARG A 565 -7.63 -14.67 0.18
N ARG A 566 -8.19 -14.17 -0.94
CA ARG A 566 -8.83 -15.01 -1.97
C ARG A 566 -7.83 -15.82 -2.80
N MET A 567 -6.55 -15.47 -2.81
CA MET A 567 -5.51 -16.21 -3.55
C MET A 567 -4.84 -17.27 -2.67
N SER A 568 -5.10 -18.55 -2.97
CA SER A 568 -4.62 -19.70 -2.17
C SER A 568 -3.11 -19.97 -2.29
N ASN A 569 -2.46 -19.44 -3.33
CA ASN A 569 -1.03 -19.56 -3.56
C ASN A 569 -0.23 -18.30 -3.17
N VAL A 570 -0.89 -17.27 -2.63
CA VAL A 570 -0.23 -16.03 -2.18
C VAL A 570 0.08 -16.06 -0.68
N LEU A 571 1.33 -15.76 -0.32
CA LEU A 571 1.78 -15.45 1.03
C LEU A 571 1.88 -13.94 1.21
N LEU A 572 1.28 -13.39 2.27
CA LEU A 572 1.39 -11.98 2.64
C LEU A 572 2.49 -11.81 3.69
N VAL A 573 3.62 -11.24 3.28
CA VAL A 573 4.71 -10.86 4.19
C VAL A 573 4.73 -9.34 4.28
N VAL A 574 4.78 -8.81 5.50
CA VAL A 574 4.75 -7.36 5.74
C VAL A 574 6.07 -6.89 6.33
N GLY A 575 6.57 -5.76 5.84
CA GLY A 575 7.80 -5.11 6.28
C GLY A 575 7.67 -3.59 6.27
N SER A 576 8.69 -2.89 6.75
CA SER A 576 8.78 -1.43 6.99
C SER A 576 8.50 -1.01 8.44
N GLY A 577 9.57 -0.81 9.21
CA GLY A 577 9.48 -0.33 10.60
C GLY A 577 9.52 -1.39 11.69
N PHE A 578 9.68 -2.68 11.36
CA PHE A 578 9.77 -3.75 12.36
C PHE A 578 11.18 -3.93 12.90
N GLY A 579 11.31 -4.21 14.20
CA GLY A 579 12.59 -4.54 14.83
C GLY A 579 12.55 -5.24 16.19
N ASN A 580 11.36 -5.47 16.76
CA ASN A 580 11.15 -6.30 17.96
C ASN A 580 9.95 -7.26 17.74
N TRP A 581 9.72 -8.19 18.66
CA TRP A 581 8.59 -9.13 18.57
C TRP A 581 7.30 -8.52 19.13
N GLU A 582 7.39 -7.61 20.10
CA GLU A 582 6.25 -6.99 20.77
C GLU A 582 5.37 -6.21 19.77
N ASP A 583 5.98 -5.45 18.88
CA ASP A 583 5.28 -4.65 17.87
C ASP A 583 4.93 -5.49 16.63
N SER A 584 5.69 -6.56 16.36
CA SER A 584 5.47 -7.44 15.20
C SER A 584 4.34 -8.46 15.42
N LYS A 585 4.12 -8.93 16.66
CA LYS A 585 3.15 -10.01 16.94
C LYS A 585 1.71 -9.66 16.56
N GLN A 586 1.32 -8.39 16.66
CA GLN A 586 -0.02 -7.92 16.32
C GLN A 586 -0.31 -8.10 14.82
N TYR A 587 0.73 -8.09 13.97
CA TYR A 587 0.59 -8.32 12.53
C TYR A 587 0.42 -9.80 12.22
N LEU A 588 1.18 -10.68 12.88
CA LEU A 588 0.98 -12.12 12.75
C LEU A 588 -0.39 -12.56 13.28
N THR A 589 -0.83 -12.05 14.43
CA THR A 589 -2.14 -12.39 15.02
C THR A 589 -3.32 -11.65 14.36
N GLY A 590 -3.04 -10.57 13.63
CA GLY A 590 -4.03 -9.72 12.97
C GLY A 590 -4.70 -8.68 13.86
N GLU A 591 -4.24 -8.48 15.10
CA GLU A 591 -4.84 -7.52 16.04
C GLU A 591 -4.71 -6.06 15.61
N TRP A 592 -3.71 -5.75 14.77
CA TRP A 592 -3.47 -4.40 14.25
C TRP A 592 -4.71 -3.78 13.59
N SER A 593 -5.55 -4.58 12.90
CA SER A 593 -6.72 -4.07 12.19
C SER A 593 -7.84 -3.64 13.15
N LEU A 594 -7.95 -4.27 14.33
CA LEU A 594 -8.94 -3.90 15.35
C LEU A 594 -8.63 -2.51 15.92
N ALA A 595 -7.36 -2.21 16.19
CA ALA A 595 -6.92 -0.89 16.66
C ALA A 595 -7.23 0.23 15.65
N ARG A 596 -7.45 -0.14 14.39
CA ARG A 596 -7.79 0.77 13.28
C ARG A 596 -9.29 0.84 12.98
N GLY A 597 -10.12 0.20 13.80
CA GLY A 597 -11.58 0.28 13.71
C GLY A 597 -12.24 -0.79 12.86
N HIS A 598 -11.50 -1.81 12.41
CA HIS A 598 -12.10 -2.98 11.75
C HIS A 598 -12.74 -3.94 12.77
N LEU A 599 -13.78 -4.66 12.34
CA LEU A 599 -14.51 -5.63 13.18
C LEU A 599 -13.84 -7.01 13.23
N HIS A 600 -12.74 -7.21 12.51
CA HIS A 600 -12.09 -8.51 12.33
C HIS A 600 -10.57 -8.37 12.31
N LYS A 601 -9.88 -9.44 12.72
CA LYS A 601 -8.42 -9.52 12.69
C LYS A 601 -7.90 -9.85 11.28
N MET A 602 -6.81 -9.20 10.87
CA MET A 602 -6.16 -9.39 9.57
C MET A 602 -4.72 -9.95 9.69
N PRO A 603 -4.52 -11.24 10.01
CA PRO A 603 -3.18 -11.84 10.13
C PRO A 603 -2.30 -11.66 8.89
N ALA A 604 -1.01 -11.42 9.06
CA ALA A 604 0.02 -11.59 8.02
C ALA A 604 0.64 -13.00 8.12
N ASP A 605 1.21 -13.50 7.02
CA ASP A 605 1.89 -14.80 7.00
C ASP A 605 3.35 -14.69 7.46
N GLY A 606 3.99 -13.53 7.38
CA GLY A 606 5.34 -13.34 7.88
C GLY A 606 5.73 -11.87 8.07
N ILE A 607 6.83 -11.67 8.78
CA ILE A 607 7.44 -10.36 9.05
C ILE A 607 8.75 -10.24 8.29
N LEU A 608 8.96 -9.10 7.65
CA LEU A 608 10.16 -8.76 6.91
C LEU A 608 10.96 -7.68 7.67
N MET A 609 12.22 -8.00 7.93
CA MET A 609 13.21 -7.11 8.52
C MET A 609 14.22 -6.64 7.46
N GLY A 610 14.66 -5.39 7.61
CA GLY A 610 15.74 -4.82 6.81
C GLY A 610 16.68 -4.03 7.72
N SER A 611 16.38 -2.75 7.89
CA SER A 611 17.02 -1.80 8.81
C SER A 611 17.56 -2.37 10.13
N ARG A 612 16.77 -3.22 10.81
CA ARG A 612 17.10 -3.80 12.13
C ARG A 612 18.40 -4.61 12.15
N VAL A 613 18.73 -5.29 11.05
CA VAL A 613 19.88 -6.20 11.00
C VAL A 613 21.16 -5.54 10.47
N MET A 614 21.12 -4.24 10.15
CA MET A 614 22.30 -3.51 9.66
C MET A 614 23.40 -3.36 10.72
N VAL A 615 23.04 -3.46 12.02
CA VAL A 615 23.99 -3.42 13.14
C VAL A 615 24.40 -4.82 13.63
N ALA A 616 23.93 -5.88 12.97
CA ALA A 616 24.24 -7.25 13.36
C ALA A 616 25.74 -7.55 13.22
N LYS A 617 26.25 -8.48 14.01
CA LYS A 617 27.67 -8.85 14.04
C LYS A 617 28.21 -9.24 12.67
N GLU A 618 27.45 -10.03 11.93
CA GLU A 618 27.83 -10.58 10.62
C GLU A 618 27.63 -9.59 9.47
N ALA A 619 27.01 -8.43 9.71
CA ALA A 619 26.90 -7.37 8.71
C ALA A 619 28.25 -6.69 8.49
N ALA A 620 28.63 -6.48 7.23
CA ALA A 620 29.85 -5.79 6.82
C ALA A 620 29.84 -4.28 7.06
N THR A 621 28.73 -3.72 7.55
CA THR A 621 28.64 -2.32 7.96
C THR A 621 29.78 -1.97 8.92
N ALA A 622 30.49 -0.87 8.65
CA ALA A 622 31.67 -0.52 9.42
C ALA A 622 31.32 -0.26 10.91
N PRO A 623 32.21 -0.58 11.87
CA PRO A 623 31.91 -0.44 13.30
C PRO A 623 31.43 0.96 13.72
N GLU A 624 32.06 2.00 13.18
CA GLU A 624 31.70 3.40 13.44
C GLU A 624 30.31 3.74 12.86
N VAL A 625 29.96 3.18 11.68
CA VAL A 625 28.62 3.30 11.09
C VAL A 625 27.59 2.54 11.93
N LYS A 626 27.89 1.33 12.42
CA LYS A 626 26.99 0.60 13.34
C LYS A 626 26.73 1.41 14.60
N LYS A 627 27.76 2.06 15.15
CA LYS A 627 27.63 2.94 16.31
C LYS A 627 26.73 4.14 16.02
N LEU A 628 26.92 4.83 14.89
CA LEU A 628 26.05 5.92 14.45
C LEU A 628 24.59 5.46 14.30
N LEU A 629 24.35 4.27 13.75
CA LEU A 629 23.00 3.70 13.62
C LEU A 629 22.35 3.44 14.98
N VAL A 630 23.10 2.93 15.95
CA VAL A 630 22.61 2.74 17.33
C VAL A 630 22.32 4.07 18.03
N ASP A 631 23.11 5.10 17.74
CA ASP A 631 22.93 6.46 18.29
C ASP A 631 21.83 7.24 17.58
N THR A 632 21.28 6.72 16.48
CA THR A 632 20.19 7.36 15.72
C THR A 632 18.85 7.06 16.40
N PRO A 633 18.11 8.06 16.92
CA PRO A 633 16.97 7.82 17.80
C PRO A 633 15.77 7.11 17.15
N GLY A 634 15.52 7.36 15.87
CA GLY A 634 14.28 6.97 15.19
C GLY A 634 13.05 7.73 15.68
N ILE A 635 11.87 7.31 15.23
CA ILE A 635 10.58 7.92 15.60
C ILE A 635 9.72 6.94 16.39
N GLU A 636 9.01 7.45 17.41
CA GLU A 636 8.06 6.64 18.17
C GLU A 636 6.68 6.62 17.51
N SER A 637 6.21 7.78 17.07
CA SER A 637 4.97 7.93 16.33
C SER A 637 5.23 7.63 14.87
N GLU A 638 4.70 6.50 14.40
CA GLU A 638 4.83 6.11 13.00
C GLU A 638 4.24 7.18 12.06
N LEU A 639 3.28 8.01 12.51
CA LEU A 639 2.66 9.09 11.73
C LEU A 639 3.63 10.20 11.30
N GLU A 640 4.78 10.34 11.98
CA GLU A 640 5.74 11.41 11.71
C GLU A 640 6.66 11.10 10.51
N TRP A 641 6.63 9.87 9.99
CA TRP A 641 7.58 9.41 8.98
C TRP A 641 7.63 10.30 7.73
N GLU A 642 6.50 10.86 7.28
CA GLU A 642 6.43 11.74 6.09
C GLU A 642 7.14 13.09 6.30
N THR A 643 7.48 13.46 7.54
CA THR A 643 8.28 14.66 7.82
C THR A 643 9.70 14.53 7.24
N SER A 644 10.16 13.30 6.97
CA SER A 644 11.45 13.03 6.32
C SER A 644 11.60 13.70 4.94
N TYR A 645 10.50 13.95 4.22
CA TYR A 645 10.52 14.64 2.92
C TYR A 645 10.95 16.11 3.06
N THR A 646 10.54 16.79 4.14
CA THR A 646 10.81 18.21 4.34
C THR A 646 12.05 18.47 5.21
N GLY A 647 12.40 17.56 6.12
CA GLY A 647 13.56 17.68 7.00
C GLY A 647 13.96 16.38 7.68
N ALA A 648 14.94 16.44 8.58
CA ALA A 648 15.35 15.28 9.36
C ALA A 648 14.31 14.98 10.47
N VAL A 649 13.94 13.71 10.62
CA VAL A 649 13.01 13.21 11.64
C VAL A 649 13.59 11.92 12.25
N GLY A 650 13.70 11.86 13.58
CA GLY A 650 14.34 10.72 14.25
C GLY A 650 15.78 10.42 13.79
N GLY A 651 16.49 11.43 13.26
CA GLY A 651 17.82 11.25 12.67
C GLY A 651 17.83 10.62 11.28
N VAL A 652 16.70 10.60 10.57
CA VAL A 652 16.57 10.10 9.19
C VAL A 652 15.96 11.18 8.30
N VAL A 653 16.34 11.21 7.02
CA VAL A 653 15.83 12.18 6.02
C VAL A 653 15.58 11.47 4.69
N THR A 654 14.64 12.00 3.89
CA THR A 654 14.42 11.56 2.52
C THR A 654 15.20 12.44 1.54
N VAL A 655 15.95 11.81 0.64
CA VAL A 655 16.60 12.45 -0.51
C VAL A 655 16.16 11.79 -1.82
N THR A 656 16.54 12.36 -2.96
CA THR A 656 16.24 11.81 -4.28
C THR A 656 17.44 11.00 -4.80
N SER A 657 17.20 9.74 -5.17
CA SER A 657 18.24 8.88 -5.75
C SER A 657 18.57 9.25 -7.20
N GLU A 658 19.63 8.64 -7.76
CA GLU A 658 20.02 8.79 -9.18
C GLU A 658 18.85 8.47 -10.15
N LEU A 659 17.95 7.58 -9.74
CA LEU A 659 16.79 7.15 -10.53
C LEU A 659 15.55 8.05 -10.36
N GLY A 660 15.63 9.13 -9.57
CA GLY A 660 14.49 10.00 -9.28
C GLY A 660 13.51 9.45 -8.24
N GLU A 661 13.88 8.36 -7.56
CA GLU A 661 13.07 7.70 -6.54
C GLU A 661 13.48 8.17 -5.13
N PRO A 662 12.53 8.35 -4.19
CA PRO A 662 12.84 8.77 -2.83
C PRO A 662 13.58 7.65 -2.06
N ILE A 663 14.50 8.07 -1.19
CA ILE A 663 15.35 7.16 -0.42
C ILE A 663 15.54 7.68 1.00
N HIS A 664 15.22 6.85 2.01
CA HIS A 664 15.43 7.18 3.41
C HIS A 664 16.88 6.85 3.82
N VAL A 665 17.54 7.84 4.41
CA VAL A 665 18.93 7.76 4.85
C VAL A 665 19.15 8.43 6.21
N VAL A 666 20.19 8.01 6.93
CA VAL A 666 20.61 8.68 8.17
C VAL A 666 20.94 10.13 7.86
N ALA A 667 20.42 11.07 8.66
CA ALA A 667 20.59 12.50 8.51
C ALA A 667 21.96 13.00 9.04
N ASN A 668 23.04 12.38 8.59
CA ASN A 668 24.41 12.82 8.84
C ASN A 668 24.84 13.93 7.87
N ARG A 669 26.07 14.45 8.01
CA ARG A 669 26.58 15.56 7.18
C ARG A 669 26.50 15.25 5.68
N CYS A 670 26.83 14.02 5.27
CA CYS A 670 26.72 13.56 3.89
C CYS A 670 25.29 13.66 3.34
N ALA A 671 24.31 13.10 4.04
CA ALA A 671 22.91 13.12 3.60
C ALA A 671 22.33 14.54 3.60
N MET A 672 22.72 15.38 4.57
CA MET A 672 22.28 16.76 4.63
C MET A 672 22.84 17.60 3.48
N LEU A 673 24.11 17.38 3.11
CA LEU A 673 24.69 17.99 1.90
C LEU A 673 23.98 17.49 0.63
N TRP A 674 23.68 16.20 0.55
CA TRP A 674 22.92 15.64 -0.57
C TRP A 674 21.55 16.32 -0.69
N LYS A 675 20.81 16.44 0.41
CA LYS A 675 19.51 17.12 0.43
C LYS A 675 19.62 18.58 -0.02
N GLU A 676 20.63 19.30 0.46
CA GLU A 676 20.90 20.67 0.04
C GLU A 676 21.14 20.75 -1.48
N PHE A 677 21.89 19.81 -2.05
CA PHE A 677 22.17 19.79 -3.49
C PHE A 677 20.95 19.38 -4.33
N ASP A 678 20.10 18.48 -3.82
CA ASP A 678 18.81 18.17 -4.44
C ASP A 678 17.95 19.43 -4.57
N ASP A 679 17.82 20.19 -3.47
CA ASP A 679 16.98 21.38 -3.39
C ASP A 679 17.56 22.55 -4.21
N LYS A 680 18.89 22.73 -4.23
CA LYS A 680 19.54 23.87 -4.92
C LYS A 680 19.85 23.61 -6.40
N TYR A 681 20.19 22.38 -6.78
CA TYR A 681 20.80 22.09 -8.07
C TYR A 681 20.11 20.99 -8.88
N PHE A 682 19.63 19.92 -8.24
CA PHE A 682 19.13 18.76 -8.98
C PHE A 682 17.62 18.75 -9.24
N SER A 683 16.88 19.65 -8.59
CA SER A 683 15.43 19.84 -8.78
C SER A 683 15.06 21.04 -9.66
N ILE A 684 16.01 21.94 -9.96
CA ILE A 684 15.75 23.12 -10.80
C ILE A 684 15.73 22.79 -12.31
N PRO A 685 15.11 23.62 -13.16
CA PRO A 685 15.07 23.39 -14.60
C PRO A 685 16.46 23.27 -15.22
N ARG A 686 16.63 22.33 -16.18
CA ARG A 686 17.92 21.99 -16.80
C ARG A 686 18.69 23.19 -17.35
N GLU A 687 17.97 24.16 -17.88
CA GLU A 687 18.51 25.42 -18.45
C GLU A 687 19.18 26.32 -17.40
N GLN A 688 18.83 26.17 -16.12
CA GLN A 688 19.34 26.97 -15.01
C GLN A 688 20.48 26.28 -14.25
N VAL A 689 20.66 24.97 -14.44
CA VAL A 689 21.63 24.14 -13.70
C VAL A 689 23.06 24.63 -13.92
N GLU A 690 23.47 24.85 -15.17
CA GLU A 690 24.85 25.25 -15.48
C GLU A 690 25.23 26.56 -14.79
N LEU A 691 24.35 27.56 -14.85
CA LEU A 691 24.56 28.84 -14.20
C LEU A 691 24.62 28.70 -12.67
N ALA A 692 23.72 27.91 -12.08
CA ALA A 692 23.69 27.67 -10.65
C ALA A 692 24.98 26.98 -10.16
N LEU A 693 25.45 25.95 -10.86
CA LEU A 693 26.69 25.25 -10.53
C LEU A 693 27.90 26.18 -10.65
N ARG A 694 27.98 27.00 -11.71
CA ARG A 694 29.09 27.94 -11.92
C ARG A 694 29.16 28.99 -10.82
N LEU A 695 28.02 29.57 -10.41
CA LEU A 695 27.96 30.61 -9.39
C LEU A 695 28.30 30.08 -7.99
N ASN A 696 27.97 28.82 -7.71
CA ASN A 696 28.17 28.21 -6.38
C ASN A 696 29.35 27.22 -6.34
N LYS A 697 30.20 27.18 -7.38
CA LYS A 697 31.27 26.17 -7.53
C LYS A 697 32.17 26.06 -6.31
N LYS A 698 32.56 27.20 -5.71
CA LYS A 698 33.40 27.24 -4.51
C LYS A 698 32.73 26.58 -3.31
N ASP A 699 31.46 26.87 -3.09
CA ASP A 699 30.68 26.34 -1.96
C ASP A 699 30.41 24.84 -2.13
N ILE A 700 30.11 24.42 -3.37
CA ILE A 700 29.98 22.99 -3.73
C ILE A 700 31.27 22.24 -3.39
N ILE A 701 32.43 22.75 -3.83
CA ILE A 701 33.72 22.12 -3.56
C ILE A 701 34.02 22.06 -2.06
N ALA A 702 33.73 23.13 -1.32
CA ALA A 702 33.90 23.15 0.12
C ALA A 702 33.04 22.08 0.82
N GLY A 703 31.76 21.98 0.46
CA GLY A 703 30.86 20.96 1.00
C GLY A 703 31.31 19.53 0.66
N LEU A 704 31.68 19.25 -0.59
CA LEU A 704 32.19 17.93 -1.01
C LEU A 704 33.42 17.51 -0.19
N ASN A 705 34.37 18.43 0.00
CA ASN A 705 35.60 18.15 0.73
C ASN A 705 35.41 18.06 2.24
N ALA A 706 34.39 18.69 2.82
CA ALA A 706 34.12 18.68 4.25
C ALA A 706 33.19 17.55 4.69
N ASP A 707 32.17 17.22 3.88
CA ASP A 707 31.00 16.49 4.35
C ASP A 707 30.61 15.27 3.50
N PHE A 708 31.26 15.05 2.35
CA PHE A 708 30.88 14.00 1.42
C PHE A 708 31.94 12.89 1.29
N GLN A 709 31.47 11.66 1.05
CA GLN A 709 32.30 10.48 0.80
C GLN A 709 33.16 10.58 -0.47
N LYS A 710 32.76 11.44 -1.42
CA LYS A 710 33.52 11.72 -2.65
C LYS A 710 34.05 13.15 -2.62
N PRO A 711 35.32 13.37 -2.26
CA PRO A 711 35.89 14.70 -2.29
C PRO A 711 35.96 15.24 -3.73
N TYR A 712 36.11 16.55 -3.85
CA TYR A 712 36.50 17.15 -5.12
C TYR A 712 37.92 16.71 -5.48
N PHE A 713 38.11 16.28 -6.73
CA PHE A 713 39.39 15.77 -7.19
C PHE A 713 40.45 16.87 -7.20
N GLY A 714 40.10 18.02 -7.78
CA GLY A 714 41.05 19.04 -8.15
C GLY A 714 41.66 19.79 -6.97
N CYS A 715 42.97 19.67 -6.78
CA CYS A 715 43.70 20.40 -5.76
C CYS A 715 45.14 20.69 -6.19
N LYS A 716 45.67 21.84 -5.78
CA LYS A 716 47.08 22.19 -5.95
C LYS A 716 47.68 22.63 -4.63
N ARG A 717 48.99 22.44 -4.47
CA ARG A 717 49.70 22.94 -3.30
C ARG A 717 49.89 24.45 -3.41
N ASN A 718 49.44 25.19 -2.41
CA ASN A 718 49.71 26.61 -2.28
C ASN A 718 51.21 26.80 -2.02
N VAL A 719 51.87 27.59 -2.87
CA VAL A 719 53.32 27.80 -2.83
C VAL A 719 53.76 28.58 -1.58
N GLU A 720 52.89 29.44 -1.04
CA GLU A 720 53.18 30.29 0.11
C GLU A 720 52.90 29.59 1.45
N THR A 721 51.74 28.93 1.56
CA THR A 721 51.30 28.29 2.82
C THR A 721 51.69 26.81 2.91
N GLY A 722 51.98 26.18 1.79
CA GLY A 722 52.24 24.74 1.69
C GLY A 722 51.00 23.85 1.80
N GLU A 723 49.81 24.42 2.02
CA GLU A 723 48.53 23.71 2.13
C GLU A 723 47.93 23.38 0.76
N PHE A 724 47.11 22.34 0.69
CA PHE A 724 46.36 22.03 -0.53
C PHE A 724 45.11 22.91 -0.64
N VAL A 725 44.97 23.59 -1.78
CA VAL A 725 43.79 24.40 -2.12
C VAL A 725 43.07 23.80 -3.32
N ALA A 726 41.76 23.99 -3.40
CA ALA A 726 40.96 23.55 -4.55
C ALA A 726 41.44 24.22 -5.85
N ALA A 727 41.48 23.45 -6.93
CA ALA A 727 41.93 23.90 -8.24
C ALA A 727 41.18 23.16 -9.35
N ASP A 728 41.05 23.78 -10.52
CA ASP A 728 40.53 23.07 -11.70
C ASP A 728 41.59 22.15 -12.32
N LEU A 729 41.16 21.15 -13.10
CA LEU A 729 42.09 20.18 -13.72
C LEU A 729 43.18 20.86 -14.55
N GLU A 730 42.84 21.95 -15.25
CA GLU A 730 43.77 22.76 -16.05
C GLU A 730 44.77 23.57 -15.19
N GLU A 731 44.53 23.68 -13.89
CA GLU A 731 45.43 24.34 -12.93
C GLU A 731 46.29 23.33 -12.14
N MET A 732 46.13 22.02 -12.41
CA MET A 732 46.93 20.96 -11.81
C MET A 732 48.08 20.56 -12.74
N SER A 733 49.25 20.28 -12.17
CA SER A 733 50.33 19.66 -12.92
C SER A 733 50.07 18.16 -13.14
N TYR A 734 50.75 17.53 -14.12
CA TYR A 734 50.66 16.07 -14.29
C TYR A 734 51.12 15.32 -13.03
N GLY A 735 52.12 15.86 -12.32
CA GLY A 735 52.58 15.35 -11.03
C GLY A 735 51.50 15.43 -9.94
N ASP A 736 50.76 16.54 -9.88
CA ASP A 736 49.64 16.70 -8.94
C ASP A 736 48.54 15.69 -9.22
N VAL A 737 48.15 15.51 -10.49
CA VAL A 737 47.09 14.55 -10.87
C VAL A 737 47.50 13.11 -10.57
N LEU A 738 48.73 12.72 -10.87
CA LEU A 738 49.25 11.38 -10.56
C LEU A 738 49.25 11.09 -9.06
N THR A 739 49.72 12.07 -8.27
CA THR A 739 49.76 11.96 -6.81
C THR A 739 48.34 11.86 -6.25
N ARG A 740 47.44 12.76 -6.68
CA ARG A 740 46.05 12.82 -6.22
C ARG A 740 45.25 11.58 -6.59
N LEU A 741 45.50 11.00 -7.77
CA LEU A 741 44.91 9.71 -8.16
C LEU A 741 45.28 8.61 -7.17
N VAL A 742 46.56 8.51 -6.78
CA VAL A 742 47.00 7.52 -5.78
C VAL A 742 46.39 7.83 -4.40
N ASP A 743 46.40 9.09 -3.96
CA ASP A 743 45.85 9.50 -2.67
C ASP A 743 44.38 9.10 -2.47
N LEU A 744 43.60 9.14 -3.54
CA LEU A 744 42.17 8.81 -3.48
C LEU A 744 41.89 7.34 -3.80
N MET A 745 42.66 6.71 -4.68
CA MET A 745 42.36 5.35 -5.17
C MET A 745 43.06 4.23 -4.39
N TYR A 746 44.10 4.55 -3.61
CA TYR A 746 44.87 3.61 -2.82
C TYR A 746 44.63 3.86 -1.33
N VAL A 747 44.23 2.80 -0.61
CA VAL A 747 43.88 2.83 0.80
C VAL A 747 45.12 2.52 1.63
N GLU A 748 45.53 3.50 2.44
CA GLU A 748 46.66 3.40 3.36
C GLU A 748 46.22 3.83 4.76
N VAL A 749 45.86 2.84 5.57
CA VAL A 749 45.48 3.06 6.98
C VAL A 749 46.54 2.41 7.86
N GLU A 750 47.02 3.16 8.85
CA GLU A 750 48.02 2.66 9.80
C GLU A 750 47.53 1.37 10.49
N GLY A 751 48.38 0.33 10.50
CA GLY A 751 48.05 -0.96 11.10
C GLY A 751 47.15 -1.87 10.25
N LYS A 752 46.74 -1.46 9.05
CA LYS A 752 45.94 -2.29 8.12
C LYS A 752 46.71 -2.59 6.83
N PRO A 753 46.40 -3.70 6.13
CA PRO A 753 46.98 -3.98 4.82
C PRO A 753 46.65 -2.88 3.82
N GLN A 754 47.68 -2.34 3.17
CA GLN A 754 47.50 -1.38 2.09
C GLN A 754 46.94 -2.07 0.85
N ARG A 755 46.01 -1.40 0.15
CA ARG A 755 45.37 -1.96 -1.05
C ARG A 755 44.85 -0.89 -1.97
N TRP A 756 44.68 -1.24 -3.24
CA TRP A 756 43.80 -0.47 -4.12
C TRP A 756 42.36 -0.65 -3.65
N ALA A 757 41.57 0.44 -3.62
CA ALA A 757 40.15 0.33 -3.27
C ALA A 757 39.38 -0.55 -4.28
N HIS A 758 39.85 -0.63 -5.53
CA HIS A 758 39.37 -1.59 -6.53
C HIS A 758 40.38 -1.77 -7.68
N ASP A 759 40.42 -2.95 -8.30
CA ASP A 759 41.37 -3.28 -9.40
C ASP A 759 41.28 -2.33 -10.61
N THR A 760 40.08 -1.83 -10.91
CA THR A 760 39.90 -0.88 -12.02
C THR A 760 40.54 0.46 -11.74
N TYR A 761 40.78 0.81 -10.48
CA TYR A 761 41.47 2.05 -10.13
C TYR A 761 42.97 1.97 -10.41
N PHE A 762 43.60 0.84 -10.08
CA PHE A 762 44.98 0.52 -10.51
C PHE A 762 45.13 0.69 -12.03
N SER A 763 44.20 0.11 -12.82
CA SER A 763 44.23 0.23 -14.28
C SER A 763 44.11 1.68 -14.76
N ARG A 764 43.34 2.53 -14.07
CA ARG A 764 43.22 3.96 -14.42
C ARG A 764 44.52 4.70 -14.16
N VAL A 765 45.13 4.53 -12.99
CA VAL A 765 46.42 5.18 -12.67
C VAL A 765 47.51 4.75 -13.65
N SER A 766 47.59 3.46 -13.98
CA SER A 766 48.54 2.94 -14.97
C SER A 766 48.37 3.57 -16.35
N LYS A 767 47.13 3.72 -16.82
CA LYS A 767 46.83 4.40 -18.10
C LYS A 767 47.21 5.87 -18.06
N PHE A 768 46.98 6.56 -16.95
CA PHE A 768 47.35 7.96 -16.81
C PHE A 768 48.87 8.18 -16.73
N ILE A 769 49.62 7.26 -16.09
CA ILE A 769 51.11 7.23 -16.16
C ILE A 769 51.57 7.10 -17.61
N THR A 770 51.01 6.13 -18.33
CA THR A 770 51.35 5.88 -19.74
C THR A 770 51.07 7.11 -20.60
N ARG A 771 49.89 7.73 -20.43
CA ARG A 771 49.53 8.97 -21.14
C ARG A 771 50.47 10.13 -20.81
N THR A 772 50.88 10.24 -19.55
CA THR A 772 51.83 11.26 -19.12
C THR A 772 53.19 11.01 -19.76
N GLU A 773 53.65 9.77 -19.85
CA GLU A 773 54.90 9.43 -20.53
C GLU A 773 54.84 9.80 -22.02
N GLU A 774 53.75 9.47 -22.73
CA GLU A 774 53.54 9.85 -24.13
C GLU A 774 53.65 11.36 -24.37
N ARG A 775 53.23 12.18 -23.40
CA ARG A 775 53.30 13.64 -23.48
C ARG A 775 54.73 14.18 -23.36
N PHE A 776 55.54 13.61 -22.48
CA PHE A 776 56.87 14.16 -22.12
C PHE A 776 58.04 13.42 -22.76
N ARG A 777 57.82 12.21 -23.26
CA ARG A 777 58.83 11.42 -23.95
C ARG A 777 59.18 12.07 -25.29
N ARG A 778 60.48 12.35 -25.50
CA ARG A 778 60.99 13.00 -26.72
C ARG A 778 61.50 12.02 -27.80
N GLU A 779 61.94 10.83 -27.39
CA GLU A 779 62.49 9.81 -28.30
C GLU A 779 61.48 8.70 -28.55
N SER A 780 61.17 8.36 -29.80
CA SER A 780 60.24 7.26 -30.12
C SER A 780 60.85 5.86 -29.94
N SER A 781 62.18 5.75 -29.83
CA SER A 781 62.91 4.51 -29.55
C SER A 781 63.16 4.34 -28.04
N GLY A 782 62.88 3.16 -27.47
CA GLY A 782 63.05 2.87 -26.04
C GLY A 782 61.81 2.24 -25.38
N ALA A 783 62.01 1.51 -24.28
CA ALA A 783 60.93 0.93 -23.49
C ALA A 783 60.14 2.03 -22.75
N LEU A 784 58.84 1.80 -22.56
CA LEU A 784 58.01 2.62 -21.67
C LEU A 784 58.50 2.50 -20.22
N PHE A 785 58.09 3.43 -19.38
CA PHE A 785 58.36 3.43 -17.95
C PHE A 785 57.86 2.12 -17.33
N ASP A 786 58.73 1.51 -16.53
CA ASP A 786 58.39 0.28 -15.83
C ASP A 786 57.38 0.57 -14.71
N GLN A 787 56.20 -0.02 -14.83
CA GLN A 787 55.10 0.10 -13.86
C GLN A 787 54.92 -1.18 -13.04
N SER A 788 55.90 -2.09 -13.04
CA SER A 788 55.83 -3.38 -12.34
C SER A 788 55.53 -3.23 -10.84
N GLU A 789 56.10 -2.22 -10.19
CA GLU A 789 55.87 -1.93 -8.77
C GLU A 789 54.58 -1.17 -8.47
N LEU A 790 53.84 -0.66 -9.48
CA LEU A 790 52.66 0.19 -9.27
C LEU A 790 51.59 -0.50 -8.42
N LYS A 791 51.45 -1.82 -8.56
CA LYS A 791 50.42 -2.58 -7.85
C LYS A 791 50.68 -2.62 -6.33
N SER A 792 51.94 -2.73 -5.92
CA SER A 792 52.36 -2.91 -4.52
C SER A 792 52.93 -1.64 -3.86
N ASN A 793 53.47 -0.71 -4.65
CA ASN A 793 54.11 0.51 -4.18
C ASN A 793 53.75 1.70 -5.10
N PRO A 794 52.48 2.14 -5.12
CA PRO A 794 52.04 3.18 -6.04
C PRO A 794 52.70 4.53 -5.79
N ARG A 795 52.88 4.93 -4.52
CA ARG A 795 53.58 6.19 -4.17
C ARG A 795 55.04 6.19 -4.61
N GLY A 796 55.75 5.10 -4.38
CA GLY A 796 57.14 4.95 -4.83
C GLY A 796 57.23 4.96 -6.35
N THR A 797 56.30 4.30 -7.03
CA THR A 797 56.22 4.29 -8.51
C THR A 797 55.98 5.69 -9.08
N VAL A 798 55.02 6.44 -8.53
CA VAL A 798 54.76 7.83 -8.93
C VAL A 798 55.98 8.72 -8.65
N SER A 799 56.63 8.56 -7.50
CA SER A 799 57.85 9.31 -7.16
C SER A 799 59.00 9.03 -8.14
N ALA A 800 59.22 7.75 -8.49
CA ALA A 800 60.21 7.35 -9.49
C ALA A 800 59.87 7.87 -10.89
N PHE A 801 58.60 7.88 -11.26
CA PHE A 801 58.13 8.44 -12.52
C PHE A 801 58.39 9.95 -12.60
N ILE A 802 58.04 10.69 -11.55
CA ILE A 802 58.31 12.13 -11.45
C ILE A 802 59.82 12.40 -11.50
N ALA A 803 60.65 11.60 -10.84
CA ALA A 803 62.11 11.73 -10.89
C ALA A 803 62.67 11.51 -12.31
N LYS A 804 62.09 10.59 -13.09
CA LYS A 804 62.45 10.37 -14.51
C LYS A 804 61.98 11.50 -15.42
N TYR A 805 60.81 12.09 -15.15
CA TYR A 805 60.25 13.22 -15.89
C TYR A 805 59.97 14.43 -15.00
N PRO A 806 61.00 15.16 -14.49
CA PRO A 806 60.82 16.22 -13.50
C PRO A 806 59.91 17.36 -13.95
N VAL A 807 59.80 17.60 -15.26
CA VAL A 807 58.95 18.65 -15.84
C VAL A 807 57.45 18.41 -15.59
N THR A 808 57.05 17.20 -15.19
CA THR A 808 55.66 16.83 -14.86
C THR A 808 55.09 17.60 -13.68
N VAL A 809 55.93 18.06 -12.74
CA VAL A 809 55.49 18.79 -11.53
C VAL A 809 55.25 20.29 -11.76
N SER A 810 55.73 20.83 -12.88
CA SER A 810 55.58 22.26 -13.22
C SER A 810 54.73 22.48 -14.48
N THR A 811 54.47 21.44 -15.26
CA THR A 811 53.63 21.52 -16.46
C THR A 811 52.19 21.22 -16.10
N LEU A 812 51.30 22.18 -16.34
CA LEU A 812 49.86 22.02 -16.18
C LEU A 812 49.29 21.05 -17.22
N LEU A 813 48.17 20.38 -16.90
CA LEU A 813 47.49 19.52 -17.86
C LEU A 813 47.12 20.30 -19.12
N SER A 814 47.33 19.66 -20.27
CA SER A 814 46.83 20.19 -21.54
C SER A 814 45.34 19.91 -21.67
N VAL A 815 44.60 20.76 -22.41
CA VAL A 815 43.15 20.55 -22.66
C VAL A 815 42.84 19.12 -23.15
N PRO A 816 43.56 18.56 -24.14
CA PRO A 816 43.31 17.17 -24.57
C PRO A 816 43.54 16.11 -23.48
N ASP A 817 44.40 16.40 -22.50
CA ASP A 817 44.69 15.46 -21.41
C ASP A 817 43.73 15.62 -20.22
N CYS A 818 43.12 16.81 -20.04
CA CYS A 818 41.93 16.98 -19.21
C CYS A 818 40.78 16.12 -19.77
N ASP A 819 40.53 16.20 -21.08
CA ASP A 819 39.49 15.38 -21.74
C ASP A 819 39.78 13.88 -21.57
N PHE A 820 41.03 13.45 -21.81
CA PHE A 820 41.46 12.08 -21.58
C PHE A 820 41.23 11.63 -20.13
N PHE A 821 41.52 12.48 -19.15
CA PHE A 821 41.29 12.18 -17.74
C PHE A 821 39.79 12.00 -17.44
N LEU A 822 38.93 12.87 -17.96
CA LEU A 822 37.48 12.75 -17.78
C LEU A 822 36.94 11.49 -18.47
N ASP A 823 37.44 11.13 -19.65
CA ASP A 823 37.09 9.88 -20.34
C ASP A 823 37.57 8.65 -19.57
N LEU A 824 38.75 8.74 -18.95
CA LEU A 824 39.24 7.72 -18.03
C LEU A 824 38.33 7.59 -16.80
N CYS A 825 37.75 8.69 -16.31
CA CYS A 825 36.75 8.68 -15.24
C CYS A 825 35.44 8.01 -15.69
N ARG A 826 35.02 8.21 -16.94
CA ARG A 826 33.82 7.59 -17.56
C ARG A 826 34.01 6.12 -17.94
N THR A 827 35.26 5.66 -18.07
CA THR A 827 35.58 4.29 -18.51
C THR A 827 34.90 3.24 -17.62
N GLY A 828 34.40 2.16 -18.25
CA GLY A 828 33.70 1.07 -17.57
C GLY A 828 34.54 0.40 -16.48
N GLY A 829 33.88 -0.03 -15.40
CA GLY A 829 34.51 -0.54 -14.18
C GLY A 829 33.82 0.01 -12.94
N LYS A 830 34.50 -0.02 -11.77
CA LYS A 830 34.01 0.69 -10.58
C LYS A 830 34.07 2.20 -10.85
N PRO A 831 32.99 2.97 -10.65
CA PRO A 831 33.00 4.43 -10.79
C PRO A 831 34.08 5.09 -9.91
N VAL A 832 34.59 6.26 -10.31
CA VAL A 832 35.58 6.98 -9.51
C VAL A 832 35.01 7.38 -8.15
N ASN A 833 35.84 7.34 -7.11
CA ASN A 833 35.46 7.65 -5.74
C ASN A 833 35.66 9.13 -5.36
N PHE A 834 35.58 10.01 -6.36
CA PHE A 834 35.72 11.46 -6.23
C PHE A 834 34.89 12.18 -7.30
N VAL A 835 34.68 13.47 -7.13
CA VAL A 835 34.04 14.33 -8.14
C VAL A 835 35.13 14.97 -9.01
N PRO A 836 35.25 14.59 -10.31
CA PRO A 836 36.36 15.06 -11.15
C PRO A 836 36.20 16.50 -11.63
N THR A 837 34.96 17.00 -11.76
CA THR A 837 34.63 18.34 -12.26
C THR A 837 33.24 18.77 -11.77
N ILE A 838 32.99 20.09 -11.72
CA ILE A 838 31.68 20.68 -11.41
C ILE A 838 31.09 21.26 -12.70
N ASP A 839 30.31 20.45 -13.40
CA ASP A 839 29.68 20.78 -14.67
C ASP A 839 28.27 20.17 -14.76
N THR A 840 27.67 20.17 -15.95
CA THR A 840 26.32 19.62 -16.15
C THR A 840 26.18 18.11 -15.87
N GLU A 841 27.29 17.38 -15.76
CA GLU A 841 27.32 15.95 -15.35
C GLU A 841 27.45 15.78 -13.83
N PHE A 842 27.54 16.87 -13.05
CA PHE A 842 27.77 16.86 -11.59
C PHE A 842 26.84 15.90 -10.83
N LYS A 843 25.53 15.88 -11.17
CA LYS A 843 24.56 14.97 -10.56
C LYS A 843 24.99 13.49 -10.67
N THR A 844 25.46 13.09 -11.85
CA THR A 844 25.94 11.73 -12.11
C THR A 844 27.19 11.42 -11.30
N TRP A 845 28.17 12.33 -11.27
CA TRP A 845 29.40 12.15 -10.48
C TRP A 845 29.12 12.02 -8.99
N PHE A 846 28.21 12.85 -8.49
CA PHE A 846 27.79 12.89 -7.10
C PHE A 846 27.11 11.59 -6.67
N MET A 847 26.06 11.16 -7.38
CA MET A 847 25.16 10.09 -6.92
C MET A 847 25.64 8.66 -7.19
N LYS A 848 26.45 8.45 -8.24
CA LYS A 848 26.73 7.10 -8.77
C LYS A 848 27.59 6.23 -7.86
N ASP A 849 27.19 4.99 -7.58
CA ASP A 849 27.93 4.04 -6.70
C ASP A 849 28.20 4.60 -5.29
N SER A 850 27.16 5.12 -4.66
CA SER A 850 27.24 5.82 -3.36
C SER A 850 27.06 4.94 -2.12
N LEU A 851 26.78 3.64 -2.25
CA LEU A 851 26.30 2.82 -1.12
C LEU A 851 27.41 2.08 -0.35
N TRP A 852 28.47 1.64 -1.04
CA TRP A 852 29.49 0.72 -0.49
C TRP A 852 30.38 1.35 0.59
N TYR A 853 30.46 2.68 0.64
CA TYR A 853 31.27 3.42 1.64
C TYR A 853 30.85 3.13 3.09
N SER A 854 29.61 2.69 3.31
CA SER A 854 29.11 2.30 4.64
C SER A 854 29.68 0.97 5.16
N GLU A 855 30.27 0.17 4.27
CA GLU A 855 30.93 -1.10 4.60
C GLU A 855 32.46 -0.96 4.58
N ASP A 856 33.01 0.01 3.84
CA ASP A 856 34.45 0.25 3.72
C ASP A 856 34.85 1.69 4.06
N LEU A 857 34.81 2.03 5.36
CA LEU A 857 35.23 3.34 5.85
C LEU A 857 36.72 3.64 5.64
N ASP A 858 37.56 2.62 5.46
CA ASP A 858 39.00 2.84 5.21
C ASP A 858 39.24 3.57 3.88
N ALA A 859 38.30 3.48 2.94
CA ALA A 859 38.34 4.19 1.67
C ALA A 859 37.67 5.59 1.70
N VAL A 860 37.17 6.02 2.86
CA VAL A 860 36.52 7.33 3.07
C VAL A 860 37.53 8.31 3.69
N PRO A 861 37.57 9.59 3.25
CA PRO A 861 38.41 10.60 3.89
C PRO A 861 38.22 10.61 5.41
N GLU A 862 39.34 10.58 6.14
CA GLU A 862 39.37 10.63 7.61
C GLU A 862 38.65 9.45 8.32
N ARG A 863 38.23 8.41 7.58
CA ARG A 863 37.40 7.29 8.08
C ARG A 863 36.12 7.77 8.80
N ASP A 864 35.59 8.89 8.36
CA ASP A 864 34.55 9.63 9.06
C ASP A 864 33.15 9.16 8.64
N GLU A 865 32.41 8.56 9.58
CA GLU A 865 31.08 8.00 9.34
C GLU A 865 30.03 9.07 9.02
N GLN A 866 30.29 10.34 9.34
CA GLN A 866 29.40 11.45 8.98
C GLN A 866 29.46 11.79 7.49
N ARG A 867 30.50 11.33 6.77
CA ARG A 867 30.67 11.56 5.33
C ARG A 867 30.02 10.51 4.46
N VAL A 868 29.43 9.47 5.05
CA VAL A 868 28.96 8.31 4.32
C VAL A 868 27.46 8.30 4.12
N PHE A 869 27.02 7.87 2.95
CA PHE A 869 25.62 7.70 2.65
C PHE A 869 25.09 6.36 3.20
N ILE A 870 24.19 6.42 4.19
CA ILE A 870 23.72 5.24 4.95
C ILE A 870 22.21 5.11 4.81
N LEU A 871 21.74 4.02 4.20
CA LEU A 871 20.30 3.74 4.06
C LEU A 871 19.72 3.36 5.42
N GLN A 872 18.65 3.99 5.86
CA GLN A 872 18.02 3.59 7.12
C GLN A 872 16.56 4.02 7.21
N GLY A 873 15.70 3.22 7.86
CA GLY A 873 14.27 3.50 8.02
C GLY A 873 13.97 4.28 9.31
N PRO A 874 13.13 5.34 9.25
CA PRO A 874 12.90 6.21 10.40
C PRO A 874 12.23 5.50 11.58
N VAL A 875 11.35 4.53 11.31
CA VAL A 875 10.65 3.75 12.35
C VAL A 875 11.52 2.60 12.86
N ALA A 876 12.27 1.94 11.98
CA ALA A 876 13.00 0.72 12.35
C ALA A 876 14.31 0.98 13.11
N VAL A 877 14.95 2.14 12.89
CA VAL A 877 16.28 2.43 13.46
C VAL A 877 16.30 2.40 14.99
N ARG A 878 15.21 2.82 15.65
CA ARG A 878 15.08 2.82 17.11
C ARG A 878 15.28 1.46 17.78
N TYR A 879 15.08 0.37 17.02
CA TYR A 879 15.25 -0.99 17.52
C TYR A 879 16.69 -1.50 17.38
N SER A 880 17.55 -0.78 16.65
CA SER A 880 18.97 -1.06 16.54
C SER A 880 19.66 -0.53 17.80
N THR A 881 19.65 -1.32 18.88
CA THR A 881 20.10 -0.86 20.21
C THR A 881 21.45 -1.41 20.63
N VAL A 882 21.90 -2.51 20.00
CA VAL A 882 23.14 -3.21 20.32
C VAL A 882 23.98 -3.32 19.05
N VAL A 883 25.23 -2.84 19.13
CA VAL A 883 26.24 -3.04 18.08
C VAL A 883 26.73 -4.49 18.16
N ASP A 884 26.83 -5.14 17.00
CA ASP A 884 27.38 -6.49 16.86
C ASP A 884 26.62 -7.58 17.65
N GLU A 885 25.29 -7.42 17.77
CA GLU A 885 24.42 -8.52 18.17
C GLU A 885 24.38 -9.59 17.06
N PRO A 886 24.59 -10.88 17.37
CA PRO A 886 24.51 -11.93 16.35
C PRO A 886 23.14 -11.95 15.67
N VAL A 887 23.10 -12.04 14.34
CA VAL A 887 21.83 -12.01 13.58
C VAL A 887 20.89 -13.18 13.91
N ALA A 888 21.41 -14.25 14.51
CA ALA A 888 20.61 -15.38 14.96
C ALA A 888 19.84 -15.11 16.28
N ASP A 889 20.34 -14.18 17.09
CA ASP A 889 19.73 -13.76 18.35
C ASP A 889 18.68 -12.66 18.13
N ILE A 890 18.91 -11.79 17.13
CA ILE A 890 17.96 -10.81 16.57
C ILE A 890 16.77 -11.53 15.94
#